data_AF-A0A7C4L9R5-F1
#
_entry.id   AF-A0A7C4L9R5-F1
#
_cell.length_a   1.000
_cell.length_b   1.000
_cell.length_c   1.000
_cell.angle_alpha   90.00
_cell.angle_beta   90.00
_cell.angle_gamma   90.00
#
_symmetry.space_group_name_H-M   'P 1'
#
loop_
_entity.id
_entity.type
_entity.pdbx_description
1 polymer ?
#
loop_
_entity_poly.entity_id
_entity_poly.type
_entity_poly.pdbx_seq_one_letter_code
_entity_poly.pdbx_strand_id
1 'polypeptide(L)'
;MRIKFWGVRGSIPTPLSTEQLREKLFRALSGAAGVNLSDPADVQAYIASLPLAVSSVVGGNTTCVEVDTGTDTIIIDGGSGMRDLGIKLMARDFGKGQGVAHIFLTHAHWDHLQGYPFFLPAYVPGNKLIFYAVNYNPQLYLEHQQVAPMYFPIPPNAMPADKEFVQLREGETVQIGRTVVSSLALYHPGTAYAYRFDDGESVFVFASDGEYKSLAEANLRRYVDFFANADALVFDSQYSLRDVFLSKADWGHSSAIIGVDIAERAHVKKLITFHHDPTHSDEQIFKIAEAAREYALVNELNFNTEVLVGAEGLELFLGQPLSLEVLEEPNETVWSLVLAGHLNQKSAGEAQRRLEAALAGAPGRRVLVDLTLLATVDAVGVKALVDAARGHPKAQVAVLAPATHIRRVFDQSGAAETLRLFRNRQQALTALAGPAHLRLANATIGGLYQLEELLFADEAGVIYRGTDRRASAPVLVRVVAGQSADPVRADFAERAREWQRLADPALVPCRAVVEDAAWIAFVCPRPDGLSLRDWRLQRPAWRDVWQVARKLCRAMAAVHAQGVIHGDLRPEKVVVDSAGAVRLSRAPLFPYPNGFGPAAYRAPEQLRGQPATLRTDVYLLGLVLYELLLGAPAFAAESEELRLTLQLYSQPQSPRTHWPEIPEALEKFLLKLLAQAPDDRYATGAEVEAECEALTKQVFADSPDGGRRGTGPLRMAVPD
;
A
#
# COMPACT_ATOMS: atom_id res chain seq x y z
N MET A 1 -27.22 5.40 5.89
CA MET A 1 -26.67 6.70 6.30
C MET A 1 -25.41 7.05 5.48
N ARG A 2 -25.25 8.29 5.00
CA ARG A 2 -24.01 8.78 4.34
C ARG A 2 -23.24 9.70 5.29
N ILE A 3 -21.95 9.45 5.48
CA ILE A 3 -21.06 10.26 6.33
C ILE A 3 -20.02 10.92 5.45
N LYS A 4 -19.78 12.23 5.63
CA LYS A 4 -18.74 12.95 4.91
C LYS A 4 -17.89 13.80 5.83
N PHE A 5 -16.57 13.70 5.68
CA PHE A 5 -15.60 14.40 6.51
C PHE A 5 -15.13 15.68 5.82
N TRP A 6 -15.40 16.84 6.42
CA TRP A 6 -15.01 18.17 5.90
C TRP A 6 -13.80 18.76 6.63
N GLY A 7 -13.51 18.28 7.83
CA GLY A 7 -12.29 18.57 8.56
C GLY A 7 -12.02 17.47 9.57
N VAL A 8 -10.75 17.13 9.72
CA VAL A 8 -10.30 15.93 10.47
C VAL A 8 -9.14 16.19 11.43
N ARG A 9 -8.60 17.41 11.42
CA ARG A 9 -7.45 17.81 12.25
C ARG A 9 -7.91 18.20 13.65
N GLY A 10 -7.11 17.85 14.66
CA GLY A 10 -7.30 18.35 16.00
C GLY A 10 -6.54 19.65 16.28
N SER A 11 -6.92 20.36 17.34
CA SER A 11 -6.25 21.56 17.88
C SER A 11 -6.24 22.81 16.99
N ILE A 12 -5.69 22.74 15.78
CA ILE A 12 -5.59 23.88 14.85
C ILE A 12 -5.60 23.40 13.38
N PRO A 13 -6.06 24.23 12.43
CA PRO A 13 -5.93 23.93 11.01
C PRO A 13 -4.45 23.85 10.62
N THR A 14 -4.08 22.85 9.82
CA THR A 14 -2.70 22.66 9.36
C THR A 14 -2.68 22.62 7.84
N PRO A 15 -2.64 23.78 7.17
CA PRO A 15 -2.48 23.79 5.72
C PRO A 15 -1.15 23.13 5.35
N LEU A 16 -1.14 22.48 4.19
CA LEU A 16 0.05 21.84 3.66
C LEU A 16 1.18 22.88 3.50
N SER A 17 2.35 22.63 4.09
CA SER A 17 3.49 23.52 3.93
C SER A 17 4.03 23.45 2.48
N THR A 18 4.77 24.48 2.04
CA THR A 18 5.42 24.44 0.72
C THR A 18 6.38 23.27 0.58
N GLU A 19 7.06 22.89 1.66
CA GLU A 19 7.97 21.74 1.69
C GLU A 19 7.20 20.42 1.53
N GLN A 20 6.13 20.24 2.31
CA GLN A 20 5.27 19.05 2.21
C GLN A 20 4.58 18.94 0.85
N LEU A 21 4.14 20.07 0.27
CA LEU A 21 3.61 20.11 -1.08
C LEU A 21 4.67 19.72 -2.11
N ARG A 22 5.87 20.28 -2.02
CA ARG A 22 6.99 19.93 -2.92
C ARG A 22 7.35 18.46 -2.78
N GLU A 23 7.31 17.91 -1.58
CA GLU A 23 7.56 16.49 -1.35
C GLU A 23 6.47 15.61 -1.96
N LYS A 24 5.19 15.94 -1.78
CA LYS A 24 4.07 15.25 -2.46
C LYS A 24 4.20 15.33 -3.97
N LEU A 25 4.50 16.52 -4.51
CA LEU A 25 4.76 16.72 -5.94
C LEU A 25 5.98 15.95 -6.42
N PHE A 26 7.06 15.93 -5.64
CA PHE A 26 8.26 15.17 -5.96
C PHE A 26 7.96 13.67 -6.00
N ARG A 27 7.20 13.13 -5.04
CA ARG A 27 6.76 11.72 -5.02
C ARG A 27 5.84 11.41 -6.20
N ALA A 28 4.87 12.28 -6.48
CA ALA A 28 3.99 12.18 -7.63
C ALA A 28 4.76 12.29 -8.96
N LEU A 29 5.77 13.15 -9.09
CA LEU A 29 6.52 13.26 -10.34
C LEU A 29 7.56 12.15 -10.49
N SER A 30 8.14 11.69 -9.39
CA SER A 30 9.11 10.59 -9.37
C SER A 30 8.45 9.26 -9.72
N GLY A 31 7.20 9.06 -9.34
CA GLY A 31 6.42 7.88 -9.73
C GLY A 31 5.77 8.00 -11.11
N ALA A 32 5.84 9.15 -11.79
CA ALA A 32 5.23 9.36 -13.11
C ALA A 32 6.06 8.77 -14.26
N ALA A 33 7.11 8.01 -13.96
CA ALA A 33 7.93 7.35 -14.97
C ALA A 33 7.08 6.36 -15.79
N GLY A 34 7.00 6.61 -17.10
CA GLY A 34 6.17 5.83 -18.03
C GLY A 34 4.72 6.34 -18.17
N VAL A 35 4.33 7.38 -17.45
CA VAL A 35 3.07 8.11 -17.68
C VAL A 35 3.27 9.08 -18.84
N ASN A 36 2.40 9.04 -19.85
CA ASN A 36 2.42 10.05 -20.89
C ASN A 36 1.91 11.39 -20.34
N LEU A 37 2.81 12.20 -19.81
CA LEU A 37 2.46 13.52 -19.26
C LEU A 37 1.88 14.50 -20.30
N SER A 38 1.99 14.19 -21.60
CA SER A 38 1.36 14.99 -22.67
C SER A 38 -0.10 14.61 -22.94
N ASP A 39 -0.57 13.48 -22.39
CA ASP A 39 -1.95 13.02 -22.49
C ASP A 39 -2.67 13.25 -21.13
N PRO A 40 -3.67 14.15 -21.09
CA PRO A 40 -4.44 14.41 -19.88
C PRO A 40 -5.11 13.17 -19.25
N ALA A 41 -5.47 12.16 -20.04
CA ALA A 41 -6.10 10.95 -19.52
C ALA A 41 -5.11 10.08 -18.73
N ASP A 42 -3.90 9.91 -19.25
CA ASP A 42 -2.81 9.19 -18.59
C ASP A 42 -2.37 9.90 -17.30
N VAL A 43 -2.33 11.24 -17.31
CA VAL A 43 -2.05 12.04 -16.11
C VAL A 43 -3.13 11.84 -15.04
N GLN A 44 -4.41 11.84 -15.40
CA GLN A 44 -5.49 11.61 -14.45
C GLN A 44 -5.49 10.18 -13.89
N ALA A 45 -5.26 9.18 -14.74
CA ALA A 45 -5.15 7.78 -14.32
C ALA A 45 -3.97 7.57 -13.35
N TYR A 46 -2.84 8.23 -13.64
CA TYR A 46 -1.69 8.22 -12.76
C TYR A 46 -1.99 8.87 -11.40
N ILE A 47 -2.58 10.07 -11.39
CA ILE A 47 -2.95 10.76 -10.15
C ILE A 47 -3.91 9.90 -9.32
N ALA A 48 -4.88 9.23 -9.96
CA ALA A 48 -5.82 8.34 -9.27
C ALA A 48 -5.16 7.07 -8.70
N SER A 49 -4.01 6.65 -9.24
CA SER A 49 -3.25 5.48 -8.76
C SER A 49 -2.30 5.78 -7.62
N LEU A 50 -2.03 7.07 -7.36
CA LEU A 50 -1.11 7.49 -6.31
C LEU A 50 -1.62 7.01 -4.93
N PRO A 51 -0.72 6.63 -4.00
CA PRO A 51 -1.11 6.35 -2.62
C PRO A 51 -1.87 7.53 -2.00
N LEU A 52 -2.85 7.27 -1.14
CA LEU A 52 -3.62 8.34 -0.46
C LEU A 52 -2.72 9.33 0.29
N ALA A 53 -1.58 8.87 0.84
CA ALA A 53 -0.58 9.75 1.45
C ALA A 53 0.01 10.79 0.48
N VAL A 54 -0.07 10.57 -0.83
CA VAL A 54 0.41 11.46 -1.90
C VAL A 54 -0.76 12.18 -2.59
N SER A 55 -1.84 11.45 -2.94
CA SER A 55 -2.98 11.98 -3.70
C SER A 55 -4.03 12.70 -2.86
N SER A 56 -4.03 12.50 -1.54
CA SER A 56 -4.96 13.13 -0.62
C SER A 56 -4.24 14.09 0.31
N VAL A 57 -5.00 15.01 0.88
CA VAL A 57 -4.57 15.82 2.02
C VAL A 57 -5.34 15.33 3.24
N VAL A 58 -4.63 15.13 4.34
CA VAL A 58 -5.27 14.78 5.61
C VAL A 58 -5.23 16.03 6.47
N GLY A 59 -6.37 16.62 6.83
CA GLY A 59 -6.44 17.64 7.89
C GLY A 59 -5.83 19.01 7.56
N GLY A 60 -6.27 19.66 6.48
CA GLY A 60 -6.12 21.12 6.33
C GLY A 60 -7.10 21.91 7.22
N ASN A 61 -8.22 21.27 7.56
CA ASN A 61 -9.33 21.79 8.33
C ASN A 61 -9.54 20.98 9.62
N THR A 62 -10.00 21.66 10.66
CA THR A 62 -10.40 21.06 11.94
C THR A 62 -11.82 20.51 11.89
N THR A 63 -12.12 19.64 12.85
CA THR A 63 -13.32 18.79 12.95
C THR A 63 -14.60 19.42 12.40
N CYS A 64 -15.11 18.81 11.33
CA CYS A 64 -16.47 19.05 10.83
C CYS A 64 -16.91 17.83 10.03
N VAL A 65 -18.03 17.21 10.41
CA VAL A 65 -18.56 16.00 9.77
C VAL A 65 -20.02 16.20 9.41
N GLU A 66 -20.38 15.91 8.16
CA GLU A 66 -21.77 15.88 7.69
C GLU A 66 -22.30 14.44 7.82
N VAL A 67 -23.42 14.28 8.49
CA VAL A 67 -24.19 13.05 8.56
C VAL A 67 -25.49 13.28 7.81
N ASP A 68 -25.64 12.59 6.68
CA ASP A 68 -26.79 12.70 5.78
C ASP A 68 -27.62 11.41 5.87
N THR A 69 -28.84 11.56 6.36
CA THR A 69 -29.82 10.48 6.54
C THR A 69 -30.93 10.52 5.48
N GLY A 70 -30.81 11.41 4.47
CA GLY A 70 -31.72 11.54 3.34
C GLY A 70 -32.84 12.57 3.51
N THR A 71 -33.20 12.96 4.73
CA THR A 71 -34.24 13.98 4.99
C THR A 71 -33.68 15.24 5.66
N ASP A 72 -32.72 15.10 6.57
CA ASP A 72 -32.22 16.18 7.40
C ASP A 72 -30.69 16.26 7.34
N THR A 73 -30.14 17.47 7.32
CA THR A 73 -28.67 17.67 7.37
C THR A 73 -28.23 17.71 8.82
N ILE A 74 -27.46 16.71 9.25
CA ILE A 74 -26.83 16.69 10.56
C ILE A 74 -25.36 17.05 10.40
N ILE A 75 -24.84 17.91 11.28
CA ILE A 75 -23.45 18.35 11.31
C ILE A 75 -22.89 18.07 12.69
N ILE A 76 -21.69 17.50 12.76
CA ILE A 76 -20.95 17.29 14.01
C ILE A 76 -19.77 18.26 13.99
N ASP A 77 -19.76 19.14 15.00
CA ASP A 77 -18.83 20.26 15.19
C ASP A 77 -18.77 21.28 14.04
N GLY A 78 -18.44 22.51 14.43
CA GLY A 78 -18.29 23.67 13.58
C GLY A 78 -16.85 24.12 13.41
N GLY A 79 -15.90 23.19 13.33
CA GLY A 79 -14.50 23.51 13.04
C GLY A 79 -14.30 24.15 11.67
N SER A 80 -13.06 24.47 11.30
CA SER A 80 -12.78 25.23 10.07
C SER A 80 -13.32 24.58 8.79
N GLY A 81 -13.49 23.25 8.76
CA GLY A 81 -14.11 22.52 7.65
C GLY A 81 -15.58 22.92 7.40
N MET A 82 -16.24 23.51 8.39
CA MET A 82 -17.62 24.01 8.27
C MET A 82 -17.78 25.08 7.19
N ARG A 83 -16.72 25.85 6.89
CA ARG A 83 -16.73 26.84 5.80
C ARG A 83 -17.00 26.18 4.45
N ASP A 84 -16.28 25.11 4.14
CA ASP A 84 -16.36 24.44 2.84
C ASP A 84 -17.67 23.63 2.72
N LEU A 85 -18.12 23.02 3.82
CA LEU A 85 -19.47 22.47 3.92
C LEU A 85 -20.53 23.54 3.63
N GLY A 86 -20.43 24.70 4.27
CA GLY A 86 -21.35 25.82 4.07
C GLY A 86 -21.46 26.25 2.62
N ILE A 87 -20.33 26.41 1.92
CA ILE A 87 -20.29 26.71 0.48
C ILE A 87 -21.05 25.66 -0.33
N LYS A 88 -20.91 24.38 0.00
CA LYS A 88 -21.55 23.27 -0.71
C LYS A 88 -23.06 23.20 -0.44
N LEU A 89 -23.48 23.49 0.79
CA LEU A 89 -24.90 23.56 1.15
C LEU A 89 -25.63 24.69 0.42
N MET A 90 -24.95 25.79 0.08
CA MET A 90 -25.55 26.89 -0.70
C MET A 90 -26.05 26.46 -2.09
N ALA A 91 -25.51 25.37 -2.67
CA ALA A 91 -26.01 24.81 -3.93
C ALA A 91 -27.32 23.99 -3.76
N ARG A 92 -27.73 23.73 -2.51
CA ARG A 92 -28.95 23.00 -2.12
C ARG A 92 -30.02 23.99 -1.61
N ASP A 93 -30.93 23.53 -0.76
CA ASP A 93 -32.03 24.34 -0.23
C ASP A 93 -31.57 25.49 0.68
N PHE A 94 -30.37 25.41 1.24
CA PHE A 94 -29.81 26.50 2.06
C PHE A 94 -29.57 27.79 1.26
N GLY A 95 -29.23 27.70 -0.03
CA GLY A 95 -29.09 28.89 -0.88
C GLY A 95 -30.42 29.60 -1.18
N LYS A 96 -31.53 28.90 -0.97
CA LYS A 96 -32.89 29.42 -1.15
C LYS A 96 -33.54 29.87 0.16
N GLY A 97 -32.82 29.78 1.28
CA GLY A 97 -33.40 30.08 2.61
C GLY A 97 -34.38 29.02 3.09
N GLN A 98 -34.22 27.76 2.68
CA GLN A 98 -35.12 26.65 3.00
C GLN A 98 -34.41 25.48 3.69
N GLY A 99 -33.13 25.62 4.00
CA GLY A 99 -32.34 24.55 4.61
C GLY A 99 -32.54 24.45 6.12
N VAL A 100 -32.51 23.22 6.64
CA VAL A 100 -32.51 22.92 8.07
C VAL A 100 -31.26 22.12 8.41
N ALA A 101 -30.46 22.62 9.36
CA ALA A 101 -29.27 21.93 9.86
C ALA A 101 -29.36 21.67 11.36
N HIS A 102 -29.12 20.43 11.76
CA HIS A 102 -28.97 20.02 13.15
C HIS A 102 -27.48 19.87 13.47
N ILE A 103 -26.95 20.71 14.35
CA ILE A 103 -25.51 20.86 14.61
C ILE A 103 -25.23 20.38 16.03
N PHE A 104 -24.54 19.25 16.17
CA PHE A 104 -24.12 18.70 17.46
C PHE A 104 -22.69 19.12 17.77
N LEU A 105 -22.49 19.78 18.91
CA LEU A 105 -21.19 20.26 19.35
C LEU A 105 -20.65 19.36 20.46
N THR A 106 -19.55 18.67 20.18
CA THR A 106 -18.92 17.72 21.12
C THR A 106 -18.42 18.43 22.37
N HIS A 107 -17.80 19.61 22.22
CA HIS A 107 -17.39 20.50 23.30
C HIS A 107 -17.03 21.89 22.75
N ALA A 108 -16.70 22.82 23.65
CA ALA A 108 -16.54 24.23 23.31
C ALA A 108 -15.09 24.68 23.03
N HIS A 109 -14.18 23.76 22.73
CA HIS A 109 -12.84 24.14 22.30
C HIS A 109 -12.87 24.83 20.92
N TRP A 110 -11.90 25.70 20.69
CA TRP A 110 -11.93 26.66 19.59
C TRP A 110 -11.93 25.99 18.21
N ASP A 111 -11.18 24.89 18.06
CA ASP A 111 -11.08 24.08 16.86
C ASP A 111 -12.35 23.36 16.44
N HIS A 112 -13.33 23.22 17.33
CA HIS A 112 -14.66 22.66 17.04
C HIS A 112 -15.71 23.73 16.72
N LEU A 113 -15.33 25.02 16.72
CA LEU A 113 -16.29 26.13 16.63
C LEU A 113 -15.87 27.23 15.63
N GLN A 114 -14.56 27.37 15.37
CA GLN A 114 -13.96 28.47 14.60
C GLN A 114 -14.49 28.65 13.16
N GLY A 115 -15.14 27.64 12.59
CA GLY A 115 -15.72 27.71 11.24
C GLY A 115 -17.10 28.38 11.21
N TYR A 116 -17.80 28.48 12.35
CA TYR A 116 -19.16 29.02 12.42
C TYR A 116 -19.29 30.45 11.84
N PRO A 117 -18.39 31.41 12.13
CA PRO A 117 -18.48 32.75 11.54
C PRO A 117 -18.38 32.78 10.01
N PHE A 118 -17.85 31.71 9.40
CA PHE A 118 -17.70 31.54 7.95
C PHE A 118 -18.77 30.62 7.33
N PHE A 119 -19.75 30.16 8.13
CA PHE A 119 -20.81 29.29 7.66
C PHE A 119 -21.87 30.08 6.88
N LEU A 120 -21.70 30.16 5.56
CA LEU A 120 -22.58 30.91 4.66
C LEU A 120 -24.09 30.69 4.88
N PRO A 121 -24.59 29.46 5.15
CA PRO A 121 -26.00 29.26 5.42
C PRO A 121 -26.56 30.09 6.59
N ALA A 122 -25.74 30.47 7.57
CA ALA A 122 -26.15 31.34 8.68
C ALA A 122 -26.48 32.78 8.23
N TYR A 123 -25.96 33.19 7.07
CA TYR A 123 -26.16 34.54 6.51
C TYR A 123 -27.42 34.65 5.64
N VAL A 124 -28.10 33.54 5.38
CA VAL A 124 -29.27 33.50 4.49
C VAL A 124 -30.55 33.46 5.34
N PRO A 125 -31.42 34.48 5.24
CA PRO A 125 -32.71 34.46 5.93
C PRO A 125 -33.56 33.24 5.51
N GLY A 126 -34.32 32.69 6.46
CA GLY A 126 -35.23 31.55 6.23
C GLY A 126 -34.62 30.18 6.51
N ASN A 127 -33.28 30.04 6.45
CA ASN A 127 -32.61 28.84 6.93
C ASN A 127 -32.80 28.68 8.45
N LYS A 128 -32.87 27.44 8.92
CA LYS A 128 -32.96 27.10 10.34
C LYS A 128 -31.74 26.30 10.80
N LEU A 129 -31.03 26.79 11.81
CA LEU A 129 -29.86 26.18 12.40
C LEU A 129 -30.16 25.80 13.86
N ILE A 130 -30.09 24.52 14.19
CA ILE A 130 -30.43 24.03 15.53
C ILE A 130 -29.16 23.45 16.16
N PHE A 131 -28.66 24.08 17.21
CA PHE A 131 -27.42 23.70 17.89
C PHE A 131 -27.73 22.86 19.13
N TYR A 132 -27.08 21.71 19.25
CA TYR A 132 -27.18 20.80 20.38
C TYR A 132 -25.84 20.73 21.10
N ALA A 133 -25.88 20.87 22.42
CA ALA A 133 -24.71 20.69 23.29
C ALA A 133 -25.12 20.02 24.59
N VAL A 134 -24.25 19.17 25.14
CA VAL A 134 -24.54 18.42 26.37
C VAL A 134 -23.96 19.16 27.56
N ASN A 135 -24.79 19.45 28.56
CA ASN A 135 -24.40 20.09 29.82
C ASN A 135 -23.73 21.48 29.73
N TYR A 136 -23.74 22.15 28.57
CA TYR A 136 -23.35 23.55 28.43
C TYR A 136 -24.25 24.31 27.44
N ASN A 137 -24.27 25.65 27.54
CA ASN A 137 -25.02 26.50 26.62
C ASN A 137 -24.20 26.79 25.36
N PRO A 138 -24.57 26.29 24.17
CA PRO A 138 -23.79 26.48 22.95
C PRO A 138 -23.82 27.93 22.45
N GLN A 139 -24.90 28.67 22.72
CA GLN A 139 -25.04 30.07 22.30
C GLN A 139 -23.92 30.93 22.87
N LEU A 140 -23.63 30.77 24.16
CA LEU A 140 -22.62 31.55 24.88
C LEU A 140 -21.25 31.46 24.17
N TYR A 141 -20.82 30.24 23.84
CA TYR A 141 -19.50 30.02 23.25
C TYR A 141 -19.44 30.49 21.79
N LEU A 142 -20.49 30.24 21.00
CA LEU A 142 -20.55 30.69 19.60
C LEU A 142 -20.55 32.22 19.50
N GLU A 143 -21.34 32.91 20.33
CA GLU A 143 -21.37 34.37 20.36
C GLU A 143 -20.06 34.97 20.89
N HIS A 144 -19.41 34.31 21.86
CA HIS A 144 -18.11 34.73 22.37
C HIS A 144 -17.00 34.72 21.30
N GLN A 145 -17.11 33.91 20.25
CA GLN A 145 -16.15 33.95 19.13
C GLN A 145 -16.36 35.15 18.21
N GLN A 146 -17.56 35.74 18.24
CA GLN A 146 -17.97 36.83 17.36
C GLN A 146 -18.17 38.14 18.10
N VAL A 147 -17.43 38.35 19.21
CA VAL A 147 -17.40 39.65 19.90
C VAL A 147 -16.81 40.68 18.94
N ALA A 148 -17.69 41.42 18.26
CA ALA A 148 -17.30 42.40 17.25
C ALA A 148 -17.00 43.76 17.90
N PRO A 149 -15.94 44.48 17.45
CA PRO A 149 -14.98 44.10 16.41
C PRO A 149 -13.75 43.34 16.95
N MET A 150 -13.76 42.91 18.22
CA MET A 150 -12.59 42.41 18.94
C MET A 150 -12.03 41.09 18.38
N TYR A 151 -12.89 40.08 18.21
CA TYR A 151 -12.49 38.74 17.77
C TYR A 151 -12.94 38.41 16.36
N PHE A 152 -14.05 39.01 15.90
CA PHE A 152 -14.53 38.89 14.53
C PHE A 152 -15.21 40.19 14.08
N PRO A 153 -15.07 40.61 12.81
CA PRO A 153 -15.64 41.89 12.36
C PRO A 153 -17.16 41.89 12.24
N ILE A 154 -17.81 40.73 12.19
CA ILE A 154 -19.24 40.59 11.96
C ILE A 154 -19.94 40.13 13.26
N PRO A 155 -20.90 40.90 13.80
CA PRO A 155 -21.64 40.52 14.98
C PRO A 155 -22.65 39.37 14.73
N PRO A 156 -23.05 38.59 15.75
CA PRO A 156 -24.00 37.47 15.60
C PRO A 156 -25.36 37.82 14.97
N ASN A 157 -25.82 39.07 15.12
CA ASN A 157 -27.08 39.56 14.58
C ASN A 157 -27.04 39.83 13.05
N ALA A 158 -25.86 39.86 12.43
CA ALA A 158 -25.68 39.99 10.98
C ALA A 158 -25.80 38.63 10.25
N MET A 159 -26.07 37.56 10.98
CA MET A 159 -26.38 36.23 10.43
C MET A 159 -27.89 35.97 10.58
N PRO A 160 -28.75 36.33 9.61
CA PRO A 160 -30.21 36.33 9.75
C PRO A 160 -30.90 34.96 9.69
N ALA A 161 -30.18 33.85 9.58
CA ALA A 161 -30.79 32.52 9.72
C ALA A 161 -31.44 32.37 11.12
N ASP A 162 -32.53 31.62 11.19
CA ASP A 162 -33.16 31.24 12.45
C ASP A 162 -32.23 30.30 13.22
N LYS A 163 -32.07 30.55 14.53
CA LYS A 163 -31.12 29.84 15.39
C LYS A 163 -31.83 29.36 16.64
N GLU A 164 -31.75 28.06 16.88
CA GLU A 164 -32.27 27.42 18.08
C GLU A 164 -31.09 26.79 18.84
N PHE A 165 -31.03 26.97 20.16
CA PHE A 165 -29.96 26.45 21.00
C PHE A 165 -30.57 25.50 22.04
N VAL A 166 -30.23 24.22 21.93
CA VAL A 166 -30.77 23.12 22.72
C VAL A 166 -29.67 22.58 23.63
N GLN A 167 -29.86 22.74 24.94
CA GLN A 167 -28.98 22.16 25.95
C GLN A 167 -29.55 20.81 26.40
N LEU A 168 -28.80 19.75 26.15
CA LEU A 168 -29.14 18.37 26.50
C LEU A 168 -28.48 17.96 27.82
N ARG A 169 -29.08 16.99 28.51
CA ARG A 169 -28.41 16.23 29.57
C ARG A 169 -27.68 15.04 28.98
N GLU A 170 -26.65 14.57 29.68
CA GLU A 170 -25.97 13.34 29.25
C GLU A 170 -26.94 12.15 29.20
N GLY A 171 -26.94 11.42 28.07
CA GLY A 171 -27.84 10.30 27.83
C GLY A 171 -29.27 10.69 27.43
N GLU A 172 -29.60 11.99 27.41
CA GLU A 172 -30.82 12.48 26.78
C GLU A 172 -30.77 12.19 25.28
N THR A 173 -31.92 11.79 24.72
CA THR A 173 -32.01 11.40 23.30
C THR A 173 -32.77 12.44 22.50
N VAL A 174 -32.34 12.66 21.26
CA VAL A 174 -33.00 13.56 20.31
C VAL A 174 -33.40 12.76 19.08
N GLN A 175 -34.64 12.93 18.63
CA GLN A 175 -35.14 12.33 17.39
C GLN A 175 -35.05 13.35 16.25
N ILE A 176 -34.32 13.01 15.18
CA ILE A 176 -34.22 13.80 13.95
C ILE A 176 -34.63 12.91 12.78
N GLY A 177 -35.81 13.17 12.21
CA GLY A 177 -36.41 12.26 11.24
C GLY A 177 -36.50 10.84 11.81
N ARG A 178 -35.83 9.88 11.17
CA ARG A 178 -35.73 8.48 11.63
C ARG A 178 -34.54 8.19 12.55
N THR A 179 -33.63 9.14 12.73
CA THR A 179 -32.38 8.96 13.48
C THR A 179 -32.55 9.36 14.94
N VAL A 180 -32.24 8.43 15.84
CA VAL A 180 -32.09 8.68 17.28
C VAL A 180 -30.65 9.07 17.55
N VAL A 181 -30.44 10.21 18.19
CA VAL A 181 -29.12 10.67 18.64
C VAL A 181 -29.03 10.55 20.15
N SER A 182 -28.00 9.90 20.67
CA SER A 182 -27.68 9.80 22.09
C SER A 182 -26.24 10.21 22.36
N SER A 183 -25.91 10.54 23.62
CA SER A 183 -24.59 11.04 24.00
C SER A 183 -23.95 10.31 25.16
N LEU A 184 -22.62 10.32 25.20
CA LEU A 184 -21.80 9.77 26.28
C LEU A 184 -20.64 10.72 26.60
N ALA A 185 -20.40 11.04 27.87
CA ALA A 185 -19.23 11.82 28.27
C ALA A 185 -17.92 11.03 28.06
N LEU A 186 -16.93 11.69 27.49
CA LEU A 186 -15.56 11.22 27.32
C LEU A 186 -14.63 11.92 28.32
N TYR A 187 -13.52 11.27 28.65
CA TYR A 187 -12.52 11.88 29.51
C TYR A 187 -11.64 12.84 28.70
N HIS A 188 -11.81 14.14 28.93
CA HIS A 188 -11.10 15.24 28.28
C HIS A 188 -11.13 16.48 29.17
N PRO A 189 -10.10 17.35 29.18
CA PRO A 189 -10.21 18.65 29.84
C PRO A 189 -11.40 19.46 29.29
N GLY A 190 -12.34 19.83 30.17
CA GLY A 190 -13.59 20.49 29.75
C GLY A 190 -14.75 19.55 29.37
N THR A 191 -14.52 18.23 29.43
CA THR A 191 -15.45 17.15 29.07
C THR A 191 -15.93 17.22 27.62
N ALA A 192 -15.47 16.28 26.80
CA ALA A 192 -16.01 16.05 25.46
C ALA A 192 -17.18 15.06 25.51
N TYR A 193 -18.03 15.10 24.49
CA TYR A 193 -19.16 14.18 24.35
C TYR A 193 -19.07 13.40 23.04
N ALA A 194 -19.14 12.08 23.14
CA ALA A 194 -19.39 11.22 22.00
C ALA A 194 -20.89 11.26 21.64
N TYR A 195 -21.20 11.12 20.35
CA TYR A 195 -22.55 11.02 19.84
C TYR A 195 -22.75 9.70 19.08
N ARG A 196 -23.88 9.04 19.33
CA ARG A 196 -24.32 7.85 18.59
C ARG A 196 -25.56 8.20 17.80
N PHE A 197 -25.50 7.95 16.49
CA PHE A 197 -26.57 8.16 15.52
C PHE A 197 -27.08 6.80 15.07
N ASP A 198 -28.31 6.48 15.43
CA ASP A 198 -28.96 5.20 15.12
C ASP A 198 -30.21 5.47 14.29
N ASP A 199 -30.21 5.07 13.02
CA ASP A 199 -31.37 5.21 12.12
C ASP A 199 -32.21 3.92 12.00
N GLY A 200 -31.92 2.92 12.86
CA GLY A 200 -32.54 1.59 12.86
C GLY A 200 -31.99 0.63 11.81
N GLU A 201 -31.32 1.14 10.77
CA GLU A 201 -30.66 0.33 9.72
C GLU A 201 -29.14 0.34 9.84
N SER A 202 -28.61 1.45 10.36
CA SER A 202 -27.20 1.75 10.48
C SER A 202 -26.89 2.54 11.74
N VAL A 203 -25.71 2.29 12.28
CA VAL A 203 -25.20 2.93 13.50
C VAL A 203 -23.88 3.61 13.20
N PHE A 204 -23.84 4.93 13.39
CA PHE A 204 -22.62 5.72 13.35
C PHE A 204 -22.31 6.28 14.73
N VAL A 205 -21.07 6.14 15.18
CA VAL A 205 -20.60 6.72 16.44
C VAL A 205 -19.46 7.68 16.18
N PHE A 206 -19.58 8.89 16.70
CA PHE A 206 -18.52 9.89 16.71
C PHE A 206 -17.97 10.05 18.14
N ALA A 207 -16.73 9.63 18.38
CA ALA A 207 -16.07 9.69 19.68
C ALA A 207 -14.60 10.17 19.54
N SER A 208 -14.44 11.46 19.23
CA SER A 208 -13.15 12.18 19.22
C SER A 208 -12.85 12.82 20.58
N ASP A 209 -11.61 13.26 20.83
CA ASP A 209 -11.19 14.00 22.03
C ASP A 209 -11.49 13.22 23.32
N GLY A 210 -11.00 11.98 23.36
CA GLY A 210 -11.20 11.10 24.50
C GLY A 210 -9.93 10.36 24.89
N GLU A 211 -9.56 10.42 26.17
CA GLU A 211 -8.44 9.67 26.74
C GLU A 211 -8.93 8.45 27.55
N TYR A 212 -8.23 7.32 27.41
CA TYR A 212 -8.58 6.04 28.03
C TYR A 212 -7.50 5.60 29.04
N LYS A 213 -7.53 6.22 30.22
CA LYS A 213 -6.48 6.08 31.26
C LYS A 213 -6.26 4.66 31.80
N SER A 214 -7.29 3.82 31.76
CA SER A 214 -7.22 2.45 32.23
C SER A 214 -7.91 1.51 31.25
N LEU A 215 -7.16 0.54 30.74
CA LEU A 215 -7.64 -0.46 29.78
C LEU A 215 -8.28 -1.69 30.46
N ALA A 216 -8.46 -1.64 31.79
CA ALA A 216 -9.15 -2.67 32.55
C ALA A 216 -10.63 -2.75 32.11
N GLU A 217 -11.16 -3.97 32.03
CA GLU A 217 -12.50 -4.22 31.50
C GLU A 217 -13.60 -3.38 32.18
N ALA A 218 -13.55 -3.26 33.51
CA ALA A 218 -14.52 -2.48 34.28
C ALA A 218 -14.56 -0.99 33.89
N ASN A 219 -13.43 -0.41 33.48
CA ASN A 219 -13.31 1.00 33.09
C ASN A 219 -13.69 1.22 31.62
N LEU A 220 -13.46 0.23 30.76
CA LEU A 220 -13.81 0.31 29.34
C LEU A 220 -15.27 -0.06 29.04
N ARG A 221 -15.92 -0.80 29.94
CA ARG A 221 -17.26 -1.37 29.73
C ARG A 221 -18.27 -0.35 29.22
N ARG A 222 -18.30 0.83 29.84
CA ARG A 222 -19.21 1.92 29.46
C ARG A 222 -19.04 2.37 28.01
N TYR A 223 -17.81 2.48 27.54
CA TYR A 223 -17.51 2.88 26.16
C TYR A 223 -17.82 1.75 25.18
N VAL A 224 -17.41 0.52 25.52
CA VAL A 224 -17.70 -0.68 24.72
C VAL A 224 -19.21 -0.86 24.52
N ASP A 225 -20.01 -0.70 25.59
CA ASP A 225 -21.47 -0.81 25.51
C ASP A 225 -22.08 0.29 24.63
N PHE A 226 -21.57 1.52 24.70
CA PHE A 226 -22.05 2.63 23.86
C PHE A 226 -21.65 2.47 22.38
N PHE A 227 -20.46 1.91 22.12
CA PHE A 227 -19.93 1.68 20.77
C PHE A 227 -20.44 0.38 20.13
N ALA A 228 -21.16 -0.43 20.90
CA ALA A 228 -21.57 -1.76 20.50
C ALA A 228 -22.27 -1.80 19.12
N ASN A 229 -21.80 -2.70 18.27
CA ASN A 229 -22.30 -3.02 16.93
C ASN A 229 -22.38 -1.81 15.97
N ALA A 230 -21.55 -0.78 16.17
CA ALA A 230 -21.51 0.34 15.24
C ALA A 230 -21.00 -0.09 13.85
N ASP A 231 -21.62 0.39 12.78
CA ASP A 231 -21.10 0.23 11.42
C ASP A 231 -19.83 1.04 11.20
N ALA A 232 -19.73 2.18 11.88
CA ALA A 232 -18.54 3.01 11.88
C ALA A 232 -18.37 3.74 13.23
N LEU A 233 -17.15 3.74 13.74
CA LEU A 233 -16.70 4.46 14.92
C LEU A 233 -15.58 5.43 14.53
N VAL A 234 -15.80 6.73 14.72
CA VAL A 234 -14.73 7.73 14.70
C VAL A 234 -14.07 7.76 16.07
N PHE A 235 -12.74 7.65 16.10
CA PHE A 235 -11.98 7.50 17.33
C PHE A 235 -10.73 8.38 17.31
N ASP A 236 -10.44 9.01 18.45
CA ASP A 236 -9.24 9.83 18.64
C ASP A 236 -7.95 8.99 18.49
N SER A 237 -7.08 9.41 17.58
CA SER A 237 -5.81 8.74 17.31
C SER A 237 -4.64 9.73 17.21
N GLN A 238 -4.67 10.82 17.98
CA GLN A 238 -3.68 11.89 17.85
C GLN A 238 -2.25 11.40 18.10
N TYR A 239 -2.04 10.38 18.94
CA TYR A 239 -0.72 9.97 19.40
C TYR A 239 -0.35 8.52 19.05
N SER A 240 0.96 8.25 18.93
CA SER A 240 1.46 6.88 18.90
C SER A 240 1.37 6.25 20.29
N LEU A 241 1.34 4.91 20.36
CA LEU A 241 1.32 4.19 21.64
C LEU A 241 2.52 4.54 22.54
N ARG A 242 3.69 4.80 21.90
CA ARG A 242 4.90 5.25 22.59
C ARG A 242 4.74 6.64 23.19
N ASP A 243 4.08 7.57 22.50
CA ASP A 243 3.87 8.95 22.99
C ASP A 243 2.89 9.00 24.17
N VAL A 244 1.82 8.18 24.09
CA VAL A 244 0.82 8.00 25.16
C VAL A 244 1.48 7.49 26.44
N PHE A 245 2.38 6.50 26.36
CA PHE A 245 3.00 5.90 27.54
C PHE A 245 4.24 6.63 28.08
N LEU A 246 4.94 7.45 27.29
CA LEU A 246 6.24 8.02 27.70
C LEU A 246 6.23 9.52 28.00
N SER A 247 5.36 10.34 27.39
CA SER A 247 5.52 11.80 27.49
C SER A 247 4.25 12.66 27.43
N LYS A 248 3.09 12.13 27.05
CA LYS A 248 1.86 12.92 26.85
C LYS A 248 0.62 12.40 27.60
N ALA A 249 0.80 11.73 28.73
CA ALA A 249 -0.32 11.39 29.63
C ALA A 249 -1.03 12.69 30.10
N ASP A 250 -2.37 12.67 30.23
CA ASP A 250 -3.24 13.79 30.66
C ASP A 250 -3.55 14.90 29.63
N TRP A 251 -3.23 14.71 28.36
CA TRP A 251 -3.52 15.71 27.30
C TRP A 251 -4.86 15.49 26.58
N GLY A 252 -5.66 14.49 26.97
CA GLY A 252 -7.02 14.30 26.44
C GLY A 252 -7.14 13.51 25.13
N HIS A 253 -6.05 12.94 24.60
CA HIS A 253 -6.06 12.20 23.32
C HIS A 253 -5.59 10.75 23.45
N SER A 254 -5.89 9.93 22.44
CA SER A 254 -5.66 8.49 22.46
C SER A 254 -4.74 8.02 21.33
N SER A 255 -4.57 6.70 21.21
CA SER A 255 -3.82 6.06 20.14
C SER A 255 -4.71 5.13 19.33
N ALA A 256 -4.40 4.99 18.04
CA ALA A 256 -5.13 4.11 17.12
C ALA A 256 -5.19 2.65 17.61
N ILE A 257 -4.16 2.18 18.33
CA ILE A 257 -4.09 0.82 18.87
C ILE A 257 -5.14 0.60 19.97
N ILE A 258 -5.33 1.56 20.87
CA ILE A 258 -6.40 1.51 21.88
C ILE A 258 -7.78 1.51 21.19
N GLY A 259 -7.90 2.28 20.12
CA GLY A 259 -9.10 2.29 19.28
C GLY A 259 -9.43 0.90 18.73
N VAL A 260 -8.44 0.16 18.23
CA VAL A 260 -8.61 -1.22 17.73
C VAL A 260 -9.14 -2.14 18.83
N ASP A 261 -8.52 -2.12 20.02
CA ASP A 261 -8.95 -2.95 21.15
C ASP A 261 -10.40 -2.70 21.55
N ILE A 262 -10.81 -1.43 21.62
CA ILE A 262 -12.18 -1.06 22.00
C ILE A 262 -13.16 -1.43 20.89
N ALA A 263 -12.82 -1.14 19.63
CA ALA A 263 -13.65 -1.42 18.46
C ALA A 263 -13.94 -2.92 18.32
N GLU A 264 -12.92 -3.76 18.50
CA GLU A 264 -13.06 -5.22 18.47
C GLU A 264 -13.98 -5.75 19.58
N ARG A 265 -13.78 -5.29 20.82
CA ARG A 265 -14.66 -5.65 21.96
C ARG A 265 -16.10 -5.20 21.76
N ALA A 266 -16.30 -4.10 21.03
CA ALA A 266 -17.61 -3.55 20.72
C ALA A 266 -18.21 -4.11 19.41
N HIS A 267 -17.51 -4.99 18.69
CA HIS A 267 -17.95 -5.51 17.39
C HIS A 267 -18.26 -4.40 16.36
N VAL A 268 -17.40 -3.38 16.32
CA VAL A 268 -17.47 -2.31 15.34
C VAL A 268 -17.02 -2.82 13.98
N LYS A 269 -17.69 -2.44 12.89
CA LYS A 269 -17.29 -2.86 11.53
C LYS A 269 -16.16 -2.02 10.95
N LYS A 270 -16.18 -0.70 11.18
CA LYS A 270 -15.17 0.24 10.68
C LYS A 270 -14.68 1.17 11.77
N LEU A 271 -13.37 1.20 12.02
CA LEU A 271 -12.72 2.15 12.92
C LEU A 271 -12.06 3.25 12.09
N ILE A 272 -12.43 4.51 12.31
CA ILE A 272 -11.89 5.68 11.62
C ILE A 272 -10.95 6.41 12.57
N THR A 273 -9.65 6.40 12.27
CA THR A 273 -8.63 7.14 13.01
C THR A 273 -8.79 8.63 12.73
N PHE A 274 -8.90 9.46 13.76
CA PHE A 274 -9.32 10.85 13.67
C PHE A 274 -8.57 11.76 14.65
N HIS A 275 -8.78 13.07 14.56
CA HIS A 275 -8.17 14.06 15.44
C HIS A 275 -6.63 14.07 15.35
N HIS A 276 -6.12 14.10 14.12
CA HIS A 276 -4.69 13.92 13.86
C HIS A 276 -3.86 15.08 14.42
N ASP A 277 -2.67 14.78 14.93
CA ASP A 277 -1.76 15.80 15.47
C ASP A 277 -1.37 16.82 14.38
N PRO A 278 -1.47 18.13 14.64
CA PRO A 278 -1.05 19.19 13.70
C PRO A 278 0.40 19.11 13.24
N THR A 279 1.27 18.46 14.00
CA THR A 279 2.69 18.31 13.68
C THR A 279 2.97 17.09 12.81
N HIS A 280 2.01 16.17 12.67
CA HIS A 280 2.18 14.98 11.84
C HIS A 280 1.91 15.29 10.37
N SER A 281 2.86 14.88 9.51
CA SER A 281 2.66 14.79 8.08
C SER A 281 1.62 13.72 7.74
N ASP A 282 1.00 13.84 6.57
CA ASP A 282 0.05 12.81 6.08
C ASP A 282 0.66 11.41 6.10
N GLU A 283 1.94 11.28 5.74
CA GLU A 283 2.66 10.00 5.81
C GLU A 283 2.71 9.44 7.24
N GLN A 284 3.02 10.27 8.23
CA GLN A 284 3.05 9.82 9.63
C GLN A 284 1.66 9.35 10.08
N ILE A 285 0.60 10.03 9.64
CA ILE A 285 -0.78 9.64 9.96
C ILE A 285 -1.14 8.29 9.32
N PHE A 286 -0.82 8.11 8.05
CA PHE A 286 -1.05 6.82 7.37
C PHE A 286 -0.25 5.69 8.03
N LYS A 287 1.00 5.94 8.46
CA LYS A 287 1.80 4.96 9.21
C LYS A 287 1.20 4.59 10.56
N ILE A 288 0.62 5.55 11.30
CA ILE A 288 -0.07 5.27 12.57
C ILE A 288 -1.24 4.31 12.34
N ALA A 289 -2.03 4.53 11.28
CA ALA A 289 -3.15 3.66 10.94
C ALA A 289 -2.68 2.28 10.42
N GLU A 290 -1.59 2.20 9.65
CA GLU A 290 -1.00 0.93 9.24
C GLU A 290 -0.52 0.11 10.45
N ALA A 291 0.19 0.72 11.40
CA ALA A 291 0.61 0.07 12.63
C ALA A 291 -0.59 -0.47 13.44
N ALA A 292 -1.72 0.25 13.45
CA ALA A 292 -2.95 -0.22 14.08
C ALA A 292 -3.58 -1.42 13.35
N ARG A 293 -3.53 -1.45 12.01
CA ARG A 293 -3.96 -2.62 11.22
C ARG A 293 -3.08 -3.85 11.48
N GLU A 294 -1.77 -3.66 11.53
CA GLU A 294 -0.82 -4.74 11.84
C GLU A 294 -1.03 -5.28 13.24
N TYR A 295 -1.26 -4.41 14.23
CA TYR A 295 -1.62 -4.81 15.58
C TYR A 295 -2.87 -5.70 15.62
N ALA A 296 -3.91 -5.36 14.85
CA ALA A 296 -5.11 -6.18 14.73
C ALA A 296 -4.81 -7.57 14.15
N LEU A 297 -3.95 -7.65 13.13
CA LEU A 297 -3.58 -8.90 12.44
C LEU A 297 -2.74 -9.84 13.31
N VAL A 298 -1.79 -9.31 14.07
CA VAL A 298 -0.83 -10.12 14.85
C VAL A 298 -1.47 -10.77 16.08
N ASN A 299 -2.48 -10.14 16.69
CA ASN A 299 -3.07 -10.62 17.95
C ASN A 299 -4.21 -11.63 17.78
N GLU A 300 -4.43 -12.17 16.58
CA GLU A 300 -5.56 -13.06 16.27
C GLU A 300 -6.93 -12.51 16.74
N LEU A 301 -7.04 -11.19 16.87
CA LEU A 301 -8.29 -10.52 17.21
C LEU A 301 -9.28 -10.78 16.05
N ASN A 302 -10.52 -11.13 16.38
CA ASN A 302 -11.51 -11.62 15.41
C ASN A 302 -11.63 -10.68 14.18
N PHE A 303 -11.39 -11.22 12.99
CA PHE A 303 -11.18 -10.51 11.71
C PHE A 303 -12.33 -9.65 11.13
N ASN A 304 -12.97 -8.74 11.87
CA ASN A 304 -14.12 -7.97 11.34
C ASN A 304 -13.98 -6.43 11.35
N THR A 305 -13.09 -5.82 12.13
CA THR A 305 -12.96 -4.35 12.14
C THR A 305 -11.99 -3.85 11.06
N GLU A 306 -12.50 -3.10 10.08
CA GLU A 306 -11.69 -2.39 9.09
C GLU A 306 -11.17 -1.06 9.66
N VAL A 307 -9.85 -0.81 9.65
CA VAL A 307 -9.27 0.46 10.10
C VAL A 307 -9.05 1.41 8.92
N LEU A 308 -9.64 2.60 8.98
CA LEU A 308 -9.61 3.64 7.95
C LEU A 308 -8.99 4.93 8.51
N VAL A 309 -8.31 5.69 7.65
CA VAL A 309 -7.81 7.03 7.99
C VAL A 309 -8.90 8.05 7.73
N GLY A 310 -9.32 8.79 8.76
CA GLY A 310 -10.16 9.96 8.60
C GLY A 310 -9.40 11.02 7.82
N ALA A 311 -9.85 11.29 6.58
CA ALA A 311 -9.28 12.29 5.70
C ALA A 311 -10.39 13.21 5.17
N GLU A 312 -10.04 14.44 4.80
CA GLU A 312 -11.00 15.34 4.16
C GLU A 312 -11.47 14.78 2.83
N GLY A 313 -12.78 14.83 2.60
CA GLY A 313 -13.41 14.23 1.44
C GLY A 313 -13.67 12.72 1.55
N LEU A 314 -13.28 12.07 2.66
CA LEU A 314 -13.72 10.70 2.93
C LEU A 314 -15.26 10.66 3.01
N GLU A 315 -15.85 9.71 2.29
CA GLU A 315 -17.29 9.43 2.32
C GLU A 315 -17.56 7.97 2.68
N LEU A 316 -18.48 7.73 3.61
CA LEU A 316 -18.90 6.40 4.04
C LEU A 316 -20.40 6.22 3.82
N PHE A 317 -20.80 5.05 3.34
CA PHE A 317 -22.19 4.63 3.26
C PHE A 317 -22.40 3.46 4.22
N LEU A 318 -23.27 3.67 5.22
CA LEU A 318 -23.57 2.73 6.31
C LEU A 318 -25.01 2.19 6.17
N GLY A 319 -25.23 0.93 6.57
CA GLY A 319 -26.52 0.24 6.47
C GLY A 319 -26.45 -1.00 5.58
N GLN A 320 -27.59 -1.45 5.03
CA GLN A 320 -27.61 -2.66 4.20
C GLN A 320 -26.55 -2.61 3.10
N PRO A 321 -25.89 -3.75 2.85
CA PRO A 321 -24.82 -3.84 1.88
C PRO A 321 -25.31 -3.34 0.52
N LEU A 322 -24.63 -2.32 0.02
CA LEU A 322 -24.74 -1.87 -1.36
C LEU A 322 -24.69 -3.10 -2.28
N SER A 323 -25.81 -3.40 -2.92
CA SER A 323 -26.01 -4.72 -3.52
C SER A 323 -25.15 -4.96 -4.76
N LEU A 324 -24.81 -3.92 -5.52
CA LEU A 324 -23.75 -3.86 -6.52
C LEU A 324 -23.72 -2.44 -7.07
N GLU A 325 -22.61 -1.73 -6.92
CA GLU A 325 -22.37 -0.47 -7.62
C GLU A 325 -21.48 -0.72 -8.83
N VAL A 326 -21.85 -0.15 -9.98
CA VAL A 326 -21.15 -0.37 -11.24
C VAL A 326 -20.66 0.97 -11.76
N LEU A 327 -19.34 1.10 -11.87
CA LEU A 327 -18.70 2.26 -12.52
C LEU A 327 -18.12 1.80 -13.86
N GLU A 328 -18.55 2.49 -14.91
CA GLU A 328 -18.07 2.26 -16.28
C GLU A 328 -17.09 3.37 -16.63
N GLU A 329 -15.83 2.99 -16.81
CA GLU A 329 -14.75 3.93 -17.12
C GLU A 329 -14.04 3.46 -18.40
N PRO A 330 -14.35 4.07 -19.55
CA PRO A 330 -13.59 3.83 -20.77
C PRO A 330 -12.24 4.56 -20.71
N ASN A 331 -11.15 3.82 -20.91
CA ASN A 331 -9.87 4.38 -21.33
C ASN A 331 -9.71 4.13 -22.84
N GLU A 332 -8.88 4.92 -23.55
CA GLU A 332 -8.79 4.98 -25.02
C GLU A 332 -8.63 3.60 -25.71
N THR A 333 -8.13 2.58 -25.00
CA THR A 333 -7.91 1.22 -25.54
C THR A 333 -8.54 0.07 -24.74
N VAL A 334 -9.02 0.30 -23.51
CA VAL A 334 -9.59 -0.73 -22.62
C VAL A 334 -10.78 -0.15 -21.86
N TRP A 335 -11.90 -0.88 -21.85
CA TRP A 335 -13.07 -0.53 -21.04
C TRP A 335 -12.94 -1.12 -19.65
N SER A 336 -13.01 -0.30 -18.61
CA SER A 336 -13.02 -0.77 -17.23
C SER A 336 -14.46 -0.84 -16.72
N LEU A 337 -14.81 -1.98 -16.15
CA LEU A 337 -16.05 -2.21 -15.44
C LEU A 337 -15.70 -2.49 -13.97
N VAL A 338 -15.91 -1.50 -13.11
CA VAL A 338 -15.63 -1.63 -11.67
C VAL A 338 -16.91 -2.09 -10.97
N LEU A 339 -16.81 -3.18 -10.21
CA LEU A 339 -17.90 -3.73 -9.42
C LEU A 339 -17.60 -3.53 -7.94
N ALA A 340 -18.46 -2.80 -7.25
CA ALA A 340 -18.37 -2.51 -5.83
C ALA A 340 -19.51 -3.16 -5.05
N GLY A 341 -19.29 -3.46 -3.77
CA GLY A 341 -20.31 -4.07 -2.89
C GLY A 341 -20.28 -5.60 -2.93
N HIS A 342 -21.43 -6.26 -3.10
CA HIS A 342 -21.55 -7.72 -2.95
C HIS A 342 -22.02 -8.41 -4.22
N LEU A 343 -21.18 -9.22 -4.86
CA LEU A 343 -21.59 -9.98 -6.05
C LEU A 343 -22.19 -11.34 -5.66
N ASN A 344 -23.52 -11.40 -5.57
CA ASN A 344 -24.28 -12.56 -5.10
C ASN A 344 -25.50 -12.84 -5.99
N GLN A 345 -26.32 -13.83 -5.62
CA GLN A 345 -27.54 -14.18 -6.36
C GLN A 345 -28.46 -13.00 -6.72
N LYS A 346 -28.56 -11.96 -5.88
CA LYS A 346 -29.43 -10.80 -6.13
C LYS A 346 -28.84 -9.82 -7.14
N SER A 347 -27.52 -9.69 -7.18
CA SER A 347 -26.81 -8.74 -8.05
C SER A 347 -26.19 -9.35 -9.30
N ALA A 348 -26.10 -10.69 -9.36
CA ALA A 348 -25.53 -11.43 -10.48
C ALA A 348 -26.15 -11.04 -11.84
N GLY A 349 -27.47 -10.88 -11.89
CA GLY A 349 -28.17 -10.51 -13.13
C GLY A 349 -27.81 -9.11 -13.65
N GLU A 350 -27.55 -8.15 -12.77
CA GLU A 350 -27.12 -6.81 -13.17
C GLU A 350 -25.65 -6.80 -13.61
N ALA A 351 -24.77 -7.47 -12.85
CA ALA A 351 -23.36 -7.63 -13.23
C ALA A 351 -23.21 -8.27 -14.61
N GLN A 352 -24.01 -9.31 -14.89
CA GLN A 352 -24.03 -9.97 -16.19
C GLN A 352 -24.42 -9.00 -17.31
N ARG A 353 -25.55 -8.30 -17.18
CA ARG A 353 -26.03 -7.35 -18.20
C ARG A 353 -25.02 -6.24 -18.48
N ARG A 354 -24.37 -5.73 -17.43
CA ARG A 354 -23.37 -4.65 -17.55
C ARG A 354 -22.11 -5.11 -18.25
N LEU A 355 -21.62 -6.31 -17.90
CA LEU A 355 -20.49 -6.90 -18.60
C LEU A 355 -20.83 -7.19 -20.05
N GLU A 356 -22.00 -7.75 -20.36
CA GLU A 356 -22.47 -7.95 -21.74
C GLU A 356 -22.51 -6.62 -22.52
N ALA A 357 -23.03 -5.55 -21.92
CA ALA A 357 -23.04 -4.22 -22.52
C ALA A 357 -21.62 -3.69 -22.79
N ALA A 358 -20.70 -3.86 -21.85
CA ALA A 358 -19.29 -3.50 -22.03
C ALA A 358 -18.61 -4.32 -23.15
N LEU A 359 -19.02 -5.57 -23.33
CA LEU A 359 -18.50 -6.51 -24.34
C LEU A 359 -19.15 -6.38 -25.72
N ALA A 360 -20.34 -5.77 -25.84
CA ALA A 360 -21.11 -5.66 -27.08
C ALA A 360 -20.52 -4.71 -28.15
N GLY A 361 -19.35 -4.11 -27.89
CA GLY A 361 -18.67 -3.20 -28.80
C GLY A 361 -18.03 -3.82 -30.05
N ALA A 362 -17.19 -3.04 -30.72
CA ALA A 362 -16.46 -3.46 -31.93
C ALA A 362 -15.62 -4.75 -31.72
N PRO A 363 -15.38 -5.56 -32.78
CA PRO A 363 -14.56 -6.76 -32.69
C PRO A 363 -13.19 -6.48 -32.07
N GLY A 364 -12.78 -7.27 -31.06
CA GLY A 364 -11.53 -7.06 -30.34
C GLY A 364 -11.61 -6.08 -29.16
N ARG A 365 -12.82 -5.73 -28.71
CA ARG A 365 -13.07 -4.98 -27.46
C ARG A 365 -12.35 -5.64 -26.28
N ARG A 366 -11.67 -4.83 -25.48
CA ARG A 366 -10.90 -5.25 -24.30
C ARG A 366 -11.59 -4.70 -23.07
N VAL A 367 -11.91 -5.57 -22.12
CA VAL A 367 -12.63 -5.22 -20.90
C VAL A 367 -11.82 -5.68 -19.67
N LEU A 368 -11.53 -4.74 -18.78
CA LEU A 368 -11.03 -5.02 -17.44
C LEU A 368 -12.22 -5.05 -16.49
N VAL A 369 -12.48 -6.18 -15.84
CA VAL A 369 -13.45 -6.28 -14.74
C VAL A 369 -12.68 -6.08 -13.44
N ASP A 370 -12.95 -5.00 -12.74
CA ASP A 370 -12.26 -4.63 -11.50
C ASP A 370 -13.13 -4.98 -10.28
N LEU A 371 -12.64 -5.91 -9.46
CA LEU A 371 -13.30 -6.40 -8.25
C LEU A 371 -12.62 -5.90 -6.97
N THR A 372 -11.78 -4.88 -7.06
CA THR A 372 -11.07 -4.28 -5.91
C THR A 372 -12.03 -3.73 -4.84
N LEU A 373 -13.15 -3.16 -5.26
CA LEU A 373 -14.17 -2.59 -4.38
C LEU A 373 -15.23 -3.60 -3.92
N LEU A 374 -15.03 -4.88 -4.25
CA LEU A 374 -15.97 -5.94 -3.92
C LEU A 374 -15.69 -6.49 -2.51
N ALA A 375 -16.70 -6.48 -1.65
CA ALA A 375 -16.60 -7.03 -0.30
C ALA A 375 -16.70 -8.57 -0.30
N THR A 376 -17.68 -9.12 -1.05
CA THR A 376 -17.91 -10.58 -1.13
C THR A 376 -18.33 -11.01 -2.53
N VAL A 377 -18.03 -12.27 -2.88
CA VAL A 377 -18.51 -12.94 -4.09
C VAL A 377 -18.99 -14.35 -3.79
N ASP A 378 -20.08 -14.80 -4.43
CA ASP A 378 -20.52 -16.20 -4.40
C ASP A 378 -20.44 -16.87 -5.78
N ALA A 379 -20.74 -18.18 -5.83
CA ALA A 379 -20.67 -18.96 -7.06
C ALA A 379 -21.66 -18.49 -8.14
N VAL A 380 -22.81 -17.93 -7.77
CA VAL A 380 -23.82 -17.40 -8.71
C VAL A 380 -23.30 -16.13 -9.36
N GLY A 381 -22.67 -15.26 -8.56
CA GLY A 381 -21.99 -14.05 -9.00
C GLY A 381 -20.86 -14.33 -9.99
N VAL A 382 -19.98 -15.28 -9.69
CA VAL A 382 -18.90 -15.69 -10.61
C VAL A 382 -19.48 -16.25 -11.91
N LYS A 383 -20.51 -17.12 -11.81
CA LYS A 383 -21.15 -17.73 -12.98
C LYS A 383 -21.73 -16.67 -13.93
N ALA A 384 -22.36 -15.62 -13.40
CA ALA A 384 -22.87 -14.50 -14.20
C ALA A 384 -21.78 -13.81 -15.04
N LEU A 385 -20.60 -13.56 -14.46
CA LEU A 385 -19.48 -12.97 -15.21
C LEU A 385 -18.94 -13.91 -16.29
N VAL A 386 -18.85 -15.21 -15.98
CA VAL A 386 -18.42 -16.25 -16.93
C VAL A 386 -19.39 -16.38 -18.10
N ASP A 387 -20.70 -16.38 -17.83
CA ASP A 387 -21.74 -16.49 -18.87
C ASP A 387 -21.71 -15.28 -19.81
N ALA A 388 -21.57 -14.06 -19.27
CA ALA A 388 -21.38 -12.84 -20.07
C ALA A 388 -20.14 -12.95 -20.98
N ALA A 389 -18.99 -13.38 -20.44
CA ALA A 389 -17.77 -13.52 -21.24
C ALA A 389 -17.88 -14.59 -22.34
N ARG A 390 -18.54 -15.72 -22.06
CA ARG A 390 -18.78 -16.80 -23.04
C ARG A 390 -19.68 -16.37 -24.20
N GLY A 391 -20.64 -15.47 -23.95
CA GLY A 391 -21.47 -14.87 -24.99
C GLY A 391 -20.68 -14.03 -26.00
N HIS A 392 -19.46 -13.60 -25.67
CA HIS A 392 -18.64 -12.69 -26.48
C HIS A 392 -17.21 -13.24 -26.72
N PRO A 393 -17.04 -14.37 -27.44
CA PRO A 393 -15.75 -15.06 -27.56
C PRO A 393 -14.65 -14.29 -28.32
N LYS A 394 -15.00 -13.19 -28.99
CA LYS A 394 -14.07 -12.30 -29.68
C LYS A 394 -13.59 -11.12 -28.83
N ALA A 395 -14.16 -10.92 -27.65
CA ALA A 395 -13.74 -9.89 -26.71
C ALA A 395 -12.65 -10.44 -25.77
N GLN A 396 -11.75 -9.58 -25.30
CA GLN A 396 -10.72 -9.94 -24.32
C GLN A 396 -11.14 -9.44 -22.94
N VAL A 397 -11.15 -10.34 -21.95
CA VAL A 397 -11.56 -10.02 -20.58
C VAL A 397 -10.44 -10.38 -19.61
N ALA A 398 -10.07 -9.44 -18.74
CA ALA A 398 -9.21 -9.70 -17.59
C ALA A 398 -9.95 -9.31 -16.32
N VAL A 399 -9.75 -10.06 -15.24
CA VAL A 399 -10.37 -9.80 -13.94
C VAL A 399 -9.30 -9.38 -12.95
N LEU A 400 -9.40 -8.17 -12.41
CA LEU A 400 -8.57 -7.72 -11.29
C LEU A 400 -9.27 -8.11 -9.98
N ALA A 401 -8.66 -9.01 -9.23
CA ALA A 401 -9.17 -9.49 -7.95
C ALA A 401 -8.00 -9.62 -6.97
N PRO A 402 -7.61 -8.56 -6.24
CA PRO A 402 -6.47 -8.63 -5.33
C PRO A 402 -6.76 -9.50 -4.09
N ALA A 403 -8.00 -9.50 -3.62
CA ALA A 403 -8.38 -10.17 -2.39
C ALA A 403 -8.39 -11.70 -2.52
N THR A 404 -7.72 -12.39 -1.60
CA THR A 404 -7.53 -13.85 -1.60
C THR A 404 -8.85 -14.62 -1.46
N HIS A 405 -9.81 -14.12 -0.68
CA HIS A 405 -11.11 -14.76 -0.51
C HIS A 405 -11.95 -14.73 -1.79
N ILE A 406 -11.91 -13.63 -2.56
CA ILE A 406 -12.57 -13.52 -3.86
C ILE A 406 -11.99 -14.53 -4.86
N ARG A 407 -10.66 -14.58 -4.96
CA ARG A 407 -9.97 -15.49 -5.90
C ARG A 407 -10.25 -16.96 -5.61
N ARG A 408 -10.34 -17.34 -4.33
CA ARG A 408 -10.66 -18.72 -3.92
C ARG A 408 -11.99 -19.18 -4.52
N VAL A 409 -13.00 -18.31 -4.60
CA VAL A 409 -14.31 -18.63 -5.21
C VAL A 409 -14.20 -18.83 -6.72
N PHE A 410 -13.37 -18.03 -7.41
CA PHE A 410 -13.09 -18.21 -8.85
C PHE A 410 -12.35 -19.53 -9.13
N ASP A 411 -11.36 -19.88 -8.32
CA ASP A 411 -10.59 -21.12 -8.47
C ASP A 411 -11.50 -22.34 -8.23
N GLN A 412 -12.34 -22.31 -7.19
CA GLN A 412 -13.26 -23.40 -6.85
C GLN A 412 -14.41 -23.58 -7.85
N SER A 413 -14.79 -22.52 -8.57
CA SER A 413 -15.87 -22.56 -9.56
C SER A 413 -15.39 -22.95 -10.97
N GLY A 414 -14.08 -23.13 -11.18
CA GLY A 414 -13.49 -23.37 -12.50
C GLY A 414 -13.51 -22.15 -13.43
N ALA A 415 -13.86 -20.97 -12.90
CA ALA A 415 -13.99 -19.75 -13.70
C ALA A 415 -12.65 -19.27 -14.28
N ALA A 416 -11.52 -19.66 -13.66
CA ALA A 416 -10.16 -19.35 -14.13
C ALA A 416 -9.86 -19.87 -15.54
N GLU A 417 -10.60 -20.88 -16.04
CA GLU A 417 -10.47 -21.37 -17.42
C GLU A 417 -11.02 -20.38 -18.45
N THR A 418 -12.01 -19.57 -18.06
CA THR A 418 -12.68 -18.61 -18.95
C THR A 418 -12.21 -17.18 -18.69
N LEU A 419 -11.98 -16.82 -17.42
CA LEU A 419 -11.61 -15.48 -16.99
C LEU A 419 -10.24 -15.51 -16.31
N ARG A 420 -9.25 -14.85 -16.92
CA ARG A 420 -7.92 -14.72 -16.31
C ARG A 420 -7.95 -13.73 -15.14
N LEU A 421 -7.48 -14.18 -13.98
CA LEU A 421 -7.42 -13.41 -12.75
C LEU A 421 -6.03 -12.81 -12.53
N PHE A 422 -6.00 -11.54 -12.12
CA PHE A 422 -4.79 -10.79 -11.84
C PHE A 422 -4.89 -10.16 -10.45
N ARG A 423 -3.77 -10.09 -9.74
CA ARG A 423 -3.70 -9.45 -8.42
C ARG A 423 -3.41 -7.94 -8.52
N ASN A 424 -2.89 -7.51 -9.66
CA ASN A 424 -2.40 -6.16 -9.90
C ASN A 424 -3.06 -5.61 -11.17
N ARG A 425 -3.58 -4.39 -11.09
CA ARG A 425 -4.18 -3.65 -12.21
C ARG A 425 -3.22 -3.53 -13.38
N GLN A 426 -1.94 -3.26 -13.13
CA GLN A 426 -0.90 -3.18 -14.16
C GLN A 426 -0.69 -4.52 -14.88
N GLN A 427 -0.76 -5.65 -14.17
CA GLN A 427 -0.67 -6.98 -14.80
C GLN A 427 -1.91 -7.26 -15.66
N ALA A 428 -3.10 -6.91 -15.17
CA ALA A 428 -4.35 -7.07 -15.90
C ALA A 428 -4.38 -6.19 -17.16
N LEU A 429 -4.00 -4.93 -17.02
CA LEU A 429 -3.86 -3.98 -18.13
C LEU A 429 -2.74 -4.40 -19.07
N THR A 430 -1.61 -4.91 -18.61
CA THR A 430 -0.56 -5.44 -19.51
C THR A 430 -1.04 -6.69 -20.25
N ALA A 431 -1.84 -7.54 -19.62
CA ALA A 431 -2.44 -8.69 -20.30
C ALA A 431 -3.45 -8.26 -21.37
N LEU A 432 -4.22 -7.19 -21.13
CA LEU A 432 -5.17 -6.63 -22.09
C LEU A 432 -4.49 -5.75 -23.16
N ALA A 433 -3.49 -4.96 -22.78
CA ALA A 433 -2.95 -3.81 -23.50
C ALA A 433 -1.44 -3.87 -23.79
N GLY A 434 -0.70 -4.86 -23.27
CA GLY A 434 0.77 -4.93 -23.36
C GLY A 434 1.27 -4.66 -24.79
N PRO A 435 2.39 -3.92 -24.94
CA PRO A 435 2.74 -3.24 -26.18
C PRO A 435 2.67 -4.21 -27.36
N ALA A 436 1.78 -3.93 -28.31
CA ALA A 436 1.53 -4.80 -29.45
C ALA A 436 2.82 -5.15 -30.22
N HIS A 437 3.83 -4.28 -30.17
CA HIS A 437 5.13 -4.42 -30.83
C HIS A 437 6.14 -5.35 -30.12
N LEU A 438 5.93 -5.71 -28.84
CA LEU A 438 6.79 -6.67 -28.11
C LEU A 438 6.14 -8.06 -27.97
N ARG A 439 4.96 -8.28 -28.56
CA ARG A 439 4.29 -9.59 -28.56
C ARG A 439 4.95 -10.53 -29.56
N LEU A 440 6.17 -10.96 -29.23
CA LEU A 440 7.00 -11.82 -30.07
C LEU A 440 6.73 -13.32 -29.82
N ALA A 441 5.68 -13.67 -29.08
CA ALA A 441 5.30 -15.08 -28.88
C ALA A 441 5.02 -15.74 -30.24
N ASN A 442 5.60 -16.92 -30.47
CA ASN A 442 5.62 -17.62 -31.76
C ASN A 442 6.46 -16.96 -32.88
N ALA A 443 7.16 -15.86 -32.62
CA ALA A 443 8.12 -15.29 -33.57
C ALA A 443 9.46 -16.05 -33.52
N THR A 444 10.13 -16.12 -34.67
CA THR A 444 11.55 -16.50 -34.72
C THR A 444 12.40 -15.22 -34.75
N ILE A 445 13.24 -15.02 -33.74
CA ILE A 445 14.18 -13.89 -33.70
C ILE A 445 15.59 -14.32 -34.13
N GLY A 446 16.31 -13.42 -34.79
CA GLY A 446 17.66 -13.69 -35.30
C GLY A 446 17.73 -14.88 -36.27
N GLY A 447 16.61 -15.27 -36.87
CA GLY A 447 16.48 -16.45 -37.74
C GLY A 447 16.67 -17.81 -37.06
N LEU A 448 16.92 -17.85 -35.75
CA LEU A 448 17.37 -19.07 -35.05
C LEU A 448 16.60 -19.38 -33.77
N TYR A 449 16.11 -18.37 -33.04
CA TYR A 449 15.48 -18.57 -31.74
C TYR A 449 13.97 -18.45 -31.86
N GLN A 450 13.27 -19.57 -31.68
CA GLN A 450 11.81 -19.61 -31.68
C GLN A 450 11.29 -19.23 -30.29
N LEU A 451 10.56 -18.13 -30.17
CA LEU A 451 9.91 -17.75 -28.92
C LEU A 451 8.59 -18.50 -28.78
N GLU A 452 8.29 -19.00 -27.59
CA GLU A 452 7.15 -19.88 -27.32
C GLU A 452 6.19 -19.24 -26.33
N GLU A 453 6.68 -18.85 -25.15
CA GLU A 453 5.86 -18.41 -24.03
C GLU A 453 6.48 -17.19 -23.35
N LEU A 454 5.68 -16.15 -23.10
CA LEU A 454 6.05 -15.05 -22.22
C LEU A 454 6.06 -15.55 -20.78
N LEU A 455 7.22 -15.52 -20.11
CA LEU A 455 7.34 -15.97 -18.73
C LEU A 455 6.99 -14.87 -17.74
N PHE A 456 7.59 -13.69 -17.88
CA PHE A 456 7.31 -12.53 -17.04
C PHE A 456 7.81 -11.24 -17.71
N ALA A 457 7.37 -10.09 -17.18
CA ALA A 457 7.73 -8.76 -17.64
C ALA A 457 8.06 -7.87 -16.43
N ASP A 458 8.94 -6.90 -16.63
CA ASP A 458 9.27 -5.84 -15.67
C ASP A 458 9.48 -4.51 -16.41
N GLU A 459 9.83 -3.44 -15.68
CA GLU A 459 10.01 -2.09 -16.22
C GLU A 459 11.02 -2.01 -17.37
N ALA A 460 12.03 -2.86 -17.37
CA ALA A 460 13.08 -2.85 -18.38
C ALA A 460 12.78 -3.77 -19.57
N GLY A 461 11.67 -4.51 -19.61
CA GLY A 461 11.32 -5.40 -20.73
C GLY A 461 10.68 -6.74 -20.36
N VAL A 462 10.73 -7.70 -21.29
CA VAL A 462 10.00 -8.97 -21.24
C VAL A 462 10.92 -10.17 -21.33
N ILE A 463 10.58 -11.26 -20.64
CA ILE A 463 11.32 -12.53 -20.67
C ILE A 463 10.46 -13.60 -21.33
N TYR A 464 11.01 -14.26 -22.35
CA TYR A 464 10.40 -15.38 -23.05
C TYR A 464 11.14 -16.69 -22.77
N ARG A 465 10.39 -17.78 -22.71
CA ARG A 465 10.89 -19.12 -23.03
C ARG A 465 10.91 -19.28 -24.55
N GLY A 466 11.97 -19.89 -25.06
CA GLY A 466 12.04 -20.29 -26.45
C GLY A 466 12.94 -21.50 -26.66
N THR A 467 13.15 -21.83 -27.93
CA THR A 467 14.02 -22.92 -28.38
C THR A 467 15.02 -22.41 -29.41
N ASP A 468 16.30 -22.74 -29.21
CA ASP A 468 17.32 -22.61 -30.24
C ASP A 468 17.07 -23.69 -31.29
N ARG A 469 16.63 -23.30 -32.49
CA ARG A 469 16.23 -24.24 -33.55
C ARG A 469 17.41 -25.02 -34.12
N ARG A 470 18.65 -24.53 -33.97
CA ARG A 470 19.85 -25.20 -34.46
C ARG A 470 20.33 -26.25 -33.46
N ALA A 471 20.34 -25.90 -32.19
CA ALA A 471 20.77 -26.80 -31.12
C ALA A 471 19.64 -27.71 -30.59
N SER A 472 18.39 -27.45 -30.98
CA SER A 472 17.18 -28.07 -30.42
C SER A 472 17.15 -28.01 -28.90
N ALA A 473 17.57 -26.88 -28.33
CA ALA A 473 17.78 -26.71 -26.89
C ALA A 473 16.99 -25.52 -26.34
N PRO A 474 16.46 -25.60 -25.11
CA PRO A 474 15.69 -24.53 -24.51
C PRO A 474 16.57 -23.30 -24.21
N VAL A 475 16.01 -22.13 -24.42
CA VAL A 475 16.62 -20.82 -24.16
C VAL A 475 15.69 -19.91 -23.37
N LEU A 476 16.29 -18.96 -22.67
CA LEU A 476 15.61 -17.79 -22.15
C LEU A 476 16.02 -16.57 -22.97
N VAL A 477 15.05 -15.72 -23.25
CA VAL A 477 15.24 -14.53 -24.08
C VAL A 477 14.70 -13.30 -23.35
N ARG A 478 15.60 -12.40 -22.99
CA ARG A 478 15.23 -11.07 -22.47
C ARG A 478 15.15 -10.09 -23.61
N VAL A 479 13.99 -9.50 -23.84
CA VAL A 479 13.76 -8.47 -24.86
C VAL A 479 13.53 -7.12 -24.17
N VAL A 480 14.25 -6.10 -24.63
CA VAL A 480 14.14 -4.70 -24.20
C VAL A 480 13.71 -3.87 -25.40
N ALA A 481 12.68 -3.04 -25.21
CA ALA A 481 12.17 -2.16 -26.26
C ALA A 481 13.04 -0.90 -26.42
N GLY A 482 12.86 -0.20 -27.54
CA GLY A 482 13.45 1.11 -27.78
C GLY A 482 14.18 1.16 -29.11
N GLN A 483 14.30 2.34 -29.70
CA GLN A 483 15.15 2.57 -30.86
C GLN A 483 16.62 2.63 -30.45
N SER A 484 17.57 2.54 -31.38
CA SER A 484 19.01 2.54 -31.06
C SER A 484 19.50 3.77 -30.29
N ALA A 485 18.78 4.90 -30.34
CA ALA A 485 19.09 6.11 -29.58
C ALA A 485 18.51 6.12 -28.15
N ASP A 486 17.69 5.13 -27.78
CA ASP A 486 17.10 5.01 -26.44
C ASP A 486 18.21 4.67 -25.41
N PRO A 487 18.39 5.50 -24.36
CA PRO A 487 19.43 5.28 -23.35
C PRO A 487 19.33 3.92 -22.63
N VAL A 488 18.12 3.41 -22.38
CA VAL A 488 17.91 2.13 -21.69
C VAL A 488 18.31 0.97 -22.59
N ARG A 489 17.95 1.05 -23.88
CA ARG A 489 18.39 0.06 -24.88
C ARG A 489 19.90 0.09 -25.05
N ALA A 490 20.51 1.28 -25.09
CA ALA A 490 21.95 1.43 -25.27
C ALA A 490 22.74 0.83 -24.10
N ASP A 491 22.36 1.16 -22.85
CA ASP A 491 22.96 0.59 -21.64
C ASP A 491 22.80 -0.94 -21.59
N PHE A 492 21.61 -1.46 -21.94
CA PHE A 492 21.38 -2.90 -22.03
C PHE A 492 22.27 -3.56 -23.10
N ALA A 493 22.41 -2.96 -24.27
CA ALA A 493 23.23 -3.48 -25.36
C ALA A 493 24.71 -3.54 -25.00
N GLU A 494 25.25 -2.48 -24.41
CA GLU A 494 26.63 -2.41 -23.94
C GLU A 494 26.91 -3.53 -22.92
N ARG A 495 26.09 -3.61 -21.89
CA ARG A 495 26.19 -4.61 -20.82
C ARG A 495 26.02 -6.04 -21.32
N ALA A 496 25.13 -6.28 -22.29
CA ALA A 496 24.94 -7.59 -22.90
C ALA A 496 26.19 -8.03 -23.67
N ARG A 497 26.82 -7.12 -24.43
CA ARG A 497 28.04 -7.37 -25.20
C ARG A 497 29.28 -7.53 -24.32
N GLU A 498 29.34 -6.86 -23.18
CA GLU A 498 30.36 -7.12 -22.16
C GLU A 498 30.21 -8.53 -21.58
N TRP A 499 28.98 -8.89 -21.16
CA TRP A 499 28.71 -10.21 -20.60
C TRP A 499 28.96 -11.35 -21.59
N GLN A 500 28.70 -11.13 -22.88
CA GLN A 500 28.93 -12.11 -23.94
C GLN A 500 30.40 -12.50 -24.10
N ARG A 501 31.34 -11.64 -23.70
CA ARG A 501 32.78 -11.92 -23.75
C ARG A 501 33.27 -12.76 -22.57
N LEU A 502 32.46 -12.91 -21.52
CA LEU A 502 32.81 -13.68 -20.33
C LEU A 502 32.63 -15.18 -20.57
N ALA A 503 33.69 -15.95 -20.31
CA ALA A 503 33.65 -17.41 -20.36
C ALA A 503 34.14 -18.00 -19.04
N ASP A 504 33.20 -18.37 -18.16
CA ASP A 504 33.49 -19.04 -16.89
C ASP A 504 32.36 -20.03 -16.55
N PRO A 505 32.68 -21.25 -16.06
CA PRO A 505 31.67 -22.25 -15.67
C PRO A 505 30.65 -21.78 -14.62
N ALA A 506 30.99 -20.78 -13.81
CA ALA A 506 30.14 -20.18 -12.80
C ALA A 506 29.23 -19.07 -13.34
N LEU A 507 29.22 -18.82 -14.66
CA LEU A 507 28.36 -17.82 -15.30
C LEU A 507 27.40 -18.50 -16.29
N VAL A 508 26.19 -17.97 -16.40
CA VAL A 508 25.27 -18.30 -17.48
C VAL A 508 25.75 -17.56 -18.75
N PRO A 509 26.09 -18.29 -19.82
CA PRO A 509 26.65 -17.65 -21.01
C PRO A 509 25.58 -16.88 -21.78
N CYS A 510 25.95 -15.74 -22.35
CA CYS A 510 25.16 -15.10 -23.39
C CYS A 510 25.44 -15.81 -24.73
N ARG A 511 24.45 -16.50 -25.28
CA ARG A 511 24.57 -17.17 -26.58
C ARG A 511 24.56 -16.16 -27.72
N ALA A 512 23.65 -15.19 -27.64
CA ALA A 512 23.49 -14.18 -28.68
C ALA A 512 22.88 -12.90 -28.12
N VAL A 513 23.24 -11.80 -28.77
CA VAL A 513 22.51 -10.54 -28.71
C VAL A 513 21.84 -10.35 -30.07
N VAL A 514 20.52 -10.27 -30.10
CA VAL A 514 19.73 -10.11 -31.34
C VAL A 514 19.17 -8.70 -31.35
N GLU A 515 19.42 -7.96 -32.43
CA GLU A 515 19.00 -6.57 -32.56
C GLU A 515 17.95 -6.42 -33.67
N ASP A 516 16.94 -5.59 -33.39
CA ASP A 516 15.92 -5.14 -34.33
C ASP A 516 15.84 -3.60 -34.31
N ALA A 517 15.10 -3.00 -35.25
CA ALA A 517 14.87 -1.55 -35.24
C ALA A 517 14.18 -1.09 -33.95
N ALA A 518 13.23 -1.87 -33.42
CA ALA A 518 12.36 -1.47 -32.31
C ALA A 518 12.71 -2.10 -30.94
N TRP A 519 13.64 -3.07 -30.91
CA TRP A 519 14.01 -3.78 -29.68
C TRP A 519 15.40 -4.44 -29.79
N ILE A 520 15.91 -4.91 -28.66
CA ILE A 520 17.11 -5.72 -28.54
C ILE A 520 16.82 -6.91 -27.62
N ALA A 521 17.45 -8.05 -27.89
CA ALA A 521 17.29 -9.25 -27.09
C ALA A 521 18.61 -9.88 -26.65
N PHE A 522 18.68 -10.29 -25.39
CA PHE A 522 19.74 -11.13 -24.81
C PHE A 522 19.24 -12.57 -24.73
N VAL A 523 19.97 -13.50 -25.35
CA VAL A 523 19.63 -14.93 -25.40
C VAL A 523 20.62 -15.73 -24.59
N CYS A 524 20.15 -16.57 -23.67
CA CYS A 524 20.98 -17.48 -22.91
C CYS A 524 20.38 -18.91 -22.86
N PRO A 525 21.19 -19.95 -22.56
CA PRO A 525 20.63 -21.26 -22.27
C PRO A 525 19.66 -21.15 -21.10
N ARG A 526 18.54 -21.88 -21.16
CA ARG A 526 17.73 -22.06 -19.96
C ARG A 526 18.56 -22.87 -18.94
N PRO A 527 18.87 -22.33 -17.76
CA PRO A 527 19.65 -23.07 -16.79
C PRO A 527 18.80 -24.15 -16.11
N ASP A 528 19.44 -25.28 -15.83
CA ASP A 528 18.87 -26.33 -15.00
C ASP A 528 19.07 -25.95 -13.52
N GLY A 529 17.99 -25.94 -12.73
CA GLY A 529 18.04 -25.59 -11.31
C GLY A 529 16.97 -24.59 -10.89
N LEU A 530 17.10 -24.09 -9.67
CA LEU A 530 16.18 -23.14 -9.04
C LEU A 530 16.86 -21.80 -8.79
N SER A 531 16.06 -20.76 -8.57
CA SER A 531 16.61 -19.51 -8.03
C SER A 531 17.27 -19.76 -6.68
N LEU A 532 18.27 -18.95 -6.31
CA LEU A 532 18.92 -19.08 -5.00
C LEU A 532 17.91 -19.03 -3.84
N ARG A 533 16.89 -18.19 -3.97
CA ARG A 533 15.80 -18.04 -3.00
C ARG A 533 14.97 -19.33 -2.91
N ASP A 534 14.51 -19.87 -4.03
CA ASP A 534 13.69 -21.10 -4.05
C ASP A 534 14.49 -22.31 -3.59
N TRP A 535 15.77 -22.39 -3.96
CA TRP A 535 16.67 -23.42 -3.44
C TRP A 535 16.82 -23.33 -1.91
N ARG A 536 16.96 -22.11 -1.37
CA ARG A 536 17.07 -21.89 0.08
C ARG A 536 15.77 -22.22 0.84
N LEU A 537 14.61 -22.08 0.20
CA LEU A 537 13.30 -22.49 0.74
C LEU A 537 13.19 -24.01 0.94
N GLN A 538 13.98 -24.81 0.23
CA GLN A 538 14.05 -26.26 0.44
C GLN A 538 14.74 -26.67 1.74
N ARG A 539 15.22 -25.70 2.54
CA ARG A 539 15.94 -25.91 3.80
C ARG A 539 17.13 -26.87 3.67
N PRO A 540 18.07 -26.62 2.74
CA PRO A 540 19.26 -27.46 2.56
C PRO A 540 20.13 -27.49 3.83
N ALA A 541 20.98 -28.51 3.95
CA ALA A 541 21.87 -28.61 5.09
C ALA A 541 22.84 -27.42 5.12
N TRP A 542 23.20 -26.96 6.32
CA TRP A 542 24.08 -25.80 6.51
C TRP A 542 25.41 -25.92 5.72
N ARG A 543 25.97 -27.12 5.65
CA ARG A 543 27.18 -27.38 4.84
C ARG A 543 26.97 -27.02 3.37
N ASP A 544 25.81 -27.35 2.81
CA ASP A 544 25.47 -27.03 1.42
C ASP A 544 25.22 -25.54 1.24
N VAL A 545 24.56 -24.88 2.20
CA VAL A 545 24.36 -23.42 2.22
C VAL A 545 25.71 -22.70 2.16
N TRP A 546 26.68 -23.11 2.99
CA TRP A 546 28.03 -22.55 2.99
C TRP A 546 28.78 -22.81 1.68
N GLN A 547 28.67 -24.01 1.12
CA GLN A 547 29.28 -24.32 -0.17
C GLN A 547 28.71 -23.46 -1.31
N VAL A 548 27.40 -23.20 -1.30
CA VAL A 548 26.75 -22.28 -2.26
C VAL A 548 27.24 -20.85 -2.06
N ALA A 549 27.35 -20.36 -0.81
CA ALA A 549 27.89 -19.05 -0.50
C ALA A 549 29.31 -18.87 -1.06
N ARG A 550 30.21 -19.84 -0.85
CA ARG A 550 31.57 -19.83 -1.39
C ARG A 550 31.61 -19.79 -2.92
N LYS A 551 30.82 -20.64 -3.57
CA LYS A 551 30.74 -20.68 -5.05
C LYS A 551 30.21 -19.37 -5.61
N LEU A 552 29.29 -18.70 -4.91
CA LEU A 552 28.80 -17.37 -5.28
C LEU A 552 29.90 -16.30 -5.16
N CYS A 553 30.69 -16.30 -4.09
CA CYS A 553 31.85 -15.40 -3.95
C CYS A 553 32.84 -15.60 -5.11
N ARG A 554 33.17 -16.85 -5.44
CA ARG A 554 34.04 -17.19 -6.57
C ARG A 554 33.47 -16.75 -7.91
N ALA A 555 32.16 -16.91 -8.14
CA ALA A 555 31.50 -16.44 -9.35
C ALA A 555 31.65 -14.91 -9.51
N MET A 556 31.47 -14.15 -8.44
CA MET A 556 31.66 -12.69 -8.46
C MET A 556 33.14 -12.30 -8.67
N ALA A 557 34.08 -13.03 -8.06
CA ALA A 557 35.50 -12.82 -8.29
C ALA A 557 35.88 -13.04 -9.77
N ALA A 558 35.31 -14.05 -10.43
CA ALA A 558 35.53 -14.32 -11.85
C ALA A 558 35.00 -13.20 -12.77
N VAL A 559 33.89 -12.56 -12.41
CA VAL A 559 33.37 -11.37 -13.11
C VAL A 559 34.32 -10.18 -12.94
N HIS A 560 34.72 -9.89 -11.69
CA HIS A 560 35.60 -8.77 -11.36
C HIS A 560 37.02 -8.92 -11.96
N ALA A 561 37.54 -10.15 -12.06
CA ALA A 561 38.86 -10.42 -12.65
C ALA A 561 38.95 -10.01 -14.14
N GLN A 562 37.81 -9.88 -14.82
CA GLN A 562 37.71 -9.44 -16.21
C GLN A 562 37.33 -7.96 -16.34
N GLY A 563 37.33 -7.21 -15.22
CA GLY A 563 37.01 -5.78 -15.18
C GLY A 563 35.52 -5.47 -15.41
N VAL A 564 34.65 -6.47 -15.34
CA VAL A 564 33.20 -6.29 -15.53
C VAL A 564 32.53 -6.04 -14.19
N ILE A 565 31.56 -5.12 -14.17
CA ILE A 565 30.69 -4.85 -13.03
C ILE A 565 29.34 -5.53 -13.30
N HIS A 566 28.89 -6.38 -12.40
CA HIS A 566 27.56 -6.97 -12.45
C HIS A 566 26.48 -5.89 -12.24
N GLY A 567 26.57 -5.09 -11.18
CA GLY A 567 25.76 -3.89 -10.91
C GLY A 567 24.28 -4.12 -10.58
N ASP A 568 23.81 -5.36 -10.55
CA ASP A 568 22.41 -5.74 -10.24
C ASP A 568 22.35 -7.20 -9.76
N LEU A 569 23.21 -7.56 -8.79
CA LEU A 569 23.23 -8.91 -8.21
C LEU A 569 22.05 -9.08 -7.23
N ARG A 570 21.31 -10.18 -7.41
CA ARG A 570 20.10 -10.51 -6.64
C ARG A 570 19.77 -12.01 -6.77
N PRO A 571 18.98 -12.60 -5.86
CA PRO A 571 18.73 -14.05 -5.84
C PRO A 571 18.14 -14.61 -7.16
N GLU A 572 17.33 -13.82 -7.88
CA GLU A 572 16.64 -14.23 -9.12
C GLU A 572 17.57 -14.26 -10.35
N LYS A 573 18.83 -13.83 -10.16
CA LYS A 573 19.91 -13.93 -11.16
C LYS A 573 20.94 -15.01 -10.82
N VAL A 574 20.72 -15.73 -9.72
CA VAL A 574 21.58 -16.82 -9.27
C VAL A 574 20.79 -18.12 -9.40
N VAL A 575 21.31 -19.06 -10.18
CA VAL A 575 20.74 -20.41 -10.27
C VAL A 575 21.58 -21.38 -9.45
N VAL A 576 20.90 -22.28 -8.74
CA VAL A 576 21.50 -23.40 -8.01
C VAL A 576 20.89 -24.69 -8.54
N ASP A 577 21.74 -25.60 -9.03
CA ASP A 577 21.32 -26.91 -9.51
C ASP A 577 21.26 -27.95 -8.38
N SER A 578 20.75 -29.14 -8.69
CA SER A 578 20.63 -30.24 -7.72
C SER A 578 21.98 -30.76 -7.20
N ALA A 579 23.09 -30.49 -7.88
CA ALA A 579 24.45 -30.81 -7.43
C ALA A 579 25.09 -29.67 -6.62
N GLY A 580 24.35 -28.58 -6.38
CA GLY A 580 24.82 -27.40 -5.68
C GLY A 580 25.82 -26.57 -6.48
N ALA A 581 25.86 -26.71 -7.81
CA ALA A 581 26.59 -25.76 -8.65
C ALA A 581 25.84 -24.44 -8.70
N VAL A 582 26.59 -23.33 -8.69
CA VAL A 582 26.05 -21.97 -8.71
C VAL A 582 26.41 -21.33 -10.02
N ARG A 583 25.43 -20.73 -10.72
CA ARG A 583 25.71 -19.89 -11.88
C ARG A 583 25.05 -18.51 -11.76
N LEU A 584 25.81 -17.48 -12.08
CA LEU A 584 25.36 -16.09 -12.10
C LEU A 584 24.96 -15.66 -13.52
N SER A 585 23.86 -14.91 -13.65
CA SER A 585 23.33 -14.44 -14.93
C SER A 585 23.19 -12.92 -14.97
N ARG A 586 23.42 -12.32 -16.15
CA ARG A 586 23.13 -10.90 -16.39
C ARG A 586 21.64 -10.58 -16.40
N ALA A 587 20.88 -11.42 -17.09
CA ALA A 587 19.43 -11.29 -17.24
C ALA A 587 18.70 -12.01 -16.10
N PRO A 588 17.54 -11.49 -15.64
CA PRO A 588 16.73 -12.20 -14.66
C PRO A 588 16.30 -13.55 -15.24
N LEU A 589 16.59 -14.62 -14.51
CA LEU A 589 16.25 -15.99 -14.91
C LEU A 589 14.88 -16.40 -14.39
N PHE A 590 14.44 -15.76 -13.32
CA PHE A 590 13.24 -16.09 -12.55
C PHE A 590 12.41 -14.83 -12.28
N PRO A 591 11.08 -14.96 -12.13
CA PRO A 591 10.21 -13.84 -11.80
C PRO A 591 10.47 -13.30 -10.40
N TYR A 592 10.03 -12.06 -10.15
CA TYR A 592 10.06 -11.43 -8.83
C TYR A 592 9.09 -12.13 -7.87
N PRO A 593 9.46 -12.35 -6.60
CA PRO A 593 8.51 -12.74 -5.57
C PRO A 593 7.48 -11.61 -5.34
N ASN A 594 6.26 -11.97 -4.92
CA ASN A 594 5.25 -10.98 -4.55
C ASN A 594 5.78 -10.09 -3.42
N GLY A 595 5.67 -8.76 -3.57
CA GLY A 595 6.12 -7.79 -2.57
C GLY A 595 7.62 -7.48 -2.57
N PHE A 596 8.41 -8.04 -3.50
CA PHE A 596 9.85 -7.76 -3.62
C PHE A 596 10.19 -7.18 -5.00
N GLY A 597 10.46 -5.87 -5.07
CA GLY A 597 10.90 -5.19 -6.28
C GLY A 597 12.39 -5.34 -6.62
N PRO A 598 12.83 -4.88 -7.81
CA PRO A 598 14.25 -4.75 -8.16
C PRO A 598 15.03 -3.80 -7.27
N ALA A 599 14.38 -2.75 -6.74
CA ALA A 599 15.03 -1.78 -5.87
C ALA A 599 15.55 -2.43 -4.56
N ALA A 600 14.99 -3.57 -4.19
CA ALA A 600 15.38 -4.35 -3.03
C ALA A 600 16.87 -4.69 -2.90
N TYR A 601 17.57 -4.82 -4.02
CA TYR A 601 18.99 -5.16 -4.07
C TYR A 601 19.74 -4.03 -4.78
N ARG A 602 19.76 -2.86 -4.15
CA ARG A 602 20.53 -1.69 -4.60
C ARG A 602 21.48 -1.23 -3.52
N ALA A 603 22.71 -0.91 -3.92
CA ALA A 603 23.68 -0.31 -3.02
C ALA A 603 23.34 1.17 -2.74
N PRO A 604 23.81 1.75 -1.62
CA PRO A 604 23.56 3.14 -1.24
C PRO A 604 23.93 4.15 -2.35
N GLU A 605 25.04 3.93 -3.04
CA GLU A 605 25.47 4.77 -4.16
C GLU A 605 24.51 4.70 -5.36
N GLN A 606 23.95 3.53 -5.67
CA GLN A 606 22.96 3.37 -6.75
C GLN A 606 21.65 4.06 -6.40
N LEU A 607 21.25 4.03 -5.13
CA LEU A 607 20.07 4.75 -4.63
C LEU A 607 20.25 6.27 -4.68
N ARG A 608 21.50 6.76 -4.63
CA ARG A 608 21.86 8.17 -4.87
C ARG A 608 22.02 8.51 -6.35
N GLY A 609 21.76 7.58 -7.26
CA GLY A 609 21.92 7.78 -8.71
C GLY A 609 23.37 7.79 -9.20
N GLN A 610 24.32 7.32 -8.38
CA GLN A 610 25.73 7.21 -8.76
C GLN A 610 25.97 5.93 -9.59
N PRO A 611 26.98 5.91 -10.48
CA PRO A 611 27.30 4.74 -11.28
C PRO A 611 27.77 3.57 -10.41
N ALA A 612 27.42 2.35 -10.82
CA ALA A 612 27.88 1.14 -10.15
C ALA A 612 29.41 0.97 -10.31
N THR A 613 30.05 0.39 -9.29
CA THR A 613 31.48 0.05 -9.27
C THR A 613 31.68 -1.39 -8.79
N LEU A 614 32.92 -1.91 -8.78
CA LEU A 614 33.19 -3.23 -8.18
C LEU A 614 32.75 -3.30 -6.70
N ARG A 615 32.82 -2.19 -5.97
CA ARG A 615 32.39 -2.08 -4.56
C ARG A 615 30.86 -2.10 -4.42
N THR A 616 30.13 -1.75 -5.47
CA THR A 616 28.68 -1.92 -5.54
C THR A 616 28.33 -3.40 -5.52
N ASP A 617 29.00 -4.21 -6.35
CA ASP A 617 28.78 -5.66 -6.38
C ASP A 617 29.16 -6.35 -5.08
N VAL A 618 30.20 -5.86 -4.38
CA VAL A 618 30.56 -6.33 -3.04
C VAL A 618 29.40 -6.13 -2.04
N TYR A 619 28.72 -4.98 -2.10
CA TYR A 619 27.55 -4.73 -1.25
C TYR A 619 26.35 -5.61 -1.62
N LEU A 620 26.05 -5.73 -2.91
CA LEU A 620 24.95 -6.58 -3.38
C LEU A 620 25.19 -8.05 -3.03
N LEU A 621 26.44 -8.51 -3.12
CA LEU A 621 26.85 -9.83 -2.65
C LEU A 621 26.66 -9.95 -1.14
N GLY A 622 26.97 -8.91 -0.36
CA GLY A 622 26.66 -8.84 1.06
C GLY A 622 25.18 -9.05 1.37
N LEU A 623 24.28 -8.38 0.65
CA LEU A 623 22.82 -8.54 0.84
C LEU A 623 22.38 -9.98 0.59
N VAL A 624 22.84 -10.56 -0.53
CA VAL A 624 22.52 -11.93 -0.92
C VAL A 624 23.09 -12.96 0.05
N LEU A 625 24.32 -12.77 0.52
CA LEU A 625 24.96 -13.67 1.49
C LEU A 625 24.31 -13.59 2.87
N TYR A 626 23.97 -12.37 3.33
CA TYR A 626 23.26 -12.18 4.59
C TYR A 626 21.94 -12.96 4.58
N GLU A 627 21.14 -12.78 3.52
CA GLU A 627 19.87 -13.48 3.36
C GLU A 627 20.03 -14.99 3.20
N LEU A 628 21.02 -15.44 2.42
CA LEU A 628 21.28 -16.87 2.21
C LEU A 628 21.64 -17.58 3.53
N LEU A 629 22.53 -16.97 4.32
CA LEU A 629 23.05 -17.57 5.54
C LEU A 629 22.04 -17.48 6.70
N LEU A 630 21.35 -16.35 6.84
CA LEU A 630 20.49 -16.06 7.98
C LEU A 630 19.01 -16.31 7.72
N GLY A 631 18.59 -16.41 6.45
CA GLY A 631 17.19 -16.61 6.06
C GLY A 631 16.31 -15.36 6.24
N ALA A 632 16.91 -14.21 6.52
CA ALA A 632 16.24 -12.93 6.74
C ALA A 632 17.01 -11.81 6.01
N PRO A 633 16.35 -10.72 5.57
CA PRO A 633 17.02 -9.60 4.92
C PRO A 633 17.92 -8.83 5.89
N ALA A 634 18.99 -8.21 5.39
CA ALA A 634 19.90 -7.37 6.20
C ALA A 634 19.25 -6.10 6.75
N PHE A 635 18.18 -5.65 6.09
CA PHE A 635 17.38 -4.50 6.48
C PHE A 635 15.91 -4.93 6.51
N ALA A 636 15.45 -5.37 7.68
CA ALA A 636 14.03 -5.66 7.89
C ALA A 636 13.24 -4.34 7.91
N ALA A 637 12.17 -4.28 7.14
CA ALA A 637 11.29 -3.13 7.03
C ALA A 637 9.90 -3.58 6.60
N GLU A 638 8.87 -2.85 7.04
CA GLU A 638 7.45 -3.11 6.75
C GLU A 638 7.05 -2.66 5.34
N SER A 639 7.87 -1.82 4.67
CA SER A 639 7.67 -1.41 3.27
C SER A 639 8.97 -1.38 2.45
N GLU A 640 8.85 -1.41 1.11
CA GLU A 640 10.01 -1.30 0.22
C GLU A 640 10.70 0.07 0.38
N GLU A 641 9.94 1.16 0.50
CA GLU A 641 10.46 2.52 0.65
C GLU A 641 11.26 2.70 1.95
N LEU A 642 10.76 2.13 3.06
CA LEU A 642 11.47 2.15 4.33
C LEU A 642 12.77 1.34 4.21
N ARG A 643 12.74 0.17 3.56
CA ARG A 643 13.94 -0.64 3.34
C ARG A 643 15.00 0.09 2.53
N LEU A 644 14.60 0.81 1.47
CA LEU A 644 15.51 1.65 0.69
C LEU A 644 16.09 2.79 1.53
N THR A 645 15.29 3.38 2.41
CA THR A 645 15.73 4.42 3.36
C THR A 645 16.76 3.86 4.36
N LEU A 646 16.50 2.68 4.92
CA LEU A 646 17.44 1.99 5.81
C LEU A 646 18.74 1.63 5.06
N GLN A 647 18.64 1.13 3.83
CA GLN A 647 19.80 0.87 2.98
C GLN A 647 20.61 2.15 2.70
N LEU A 648 19.98 3.33 2.63
CA LEU A 648 20.67 4.60 2.39
C LEU A 648 21.35 5.20 3.63
N TYR A 649 20.75 5.05 4.81
CA TYR A 649 21.09 5.87 5.98
C TYR A 649 21.35 5.08 7.26
N SER A 650 21.10 3.77 7.27
CA SER A 650 21.23 2.93 8.47
C SER A 650 22.30 1.85 8.30
N GLN A 651 22.84 1.39 9.42
CA GLN A 651 23.67 0.19 9.43
C GLN A 651 22.78 -1.06 9.26
N PRO A 652 23.27 -2.13 8.62
CA PRO A 652 22.54 -3.40 8.55
C PRO A 652 22.30 -3.95 9.96
N GLN A 653 21.24 -4.75 10.11
CA GLN A 653 20.99 -5.47 11.36
C GLN A 653 22.17 -6.39 11.68
N SER A 654 22.51 -6.56 12.96
CA SER A 654 23.58 -7.48 13.34
C SER A 654 23.15 -8.91 13.01
N PRO A 655 24.00 -9.71 12.35
CA PRO A 655 23.78 -11.14 12.19
C PRO A 655 23.43 -11.88 13.49
N ARG A 656 23.91 -11.40 14.65
CA ARG A 656 23.61 -11.98 15.98
C ARG A 656 22.14 -11.93 16.35
N THR A 657 21.36 -11.02 15.76
CA THR A 657 19.91 -10.96 15.96
C THR A 657 19.23 -12.24 15.47
N HIS A 658 19.75 -12.86 14.41
CA HIS A 658 19.20 -14.12 13.85
C HIS A 658 20.01 -15.36 14.24
N TRP A 659 21.32 -15.19 14.47
CA TRP A 659 22.22 -16.26 14.90
C TRP A 659 23.15 -15.76 16.02
N PRO A 660 22.70 -15.79 17.29
CA PRO A 660 23.47 -15.23 18.42
C PRO A 660 24.91 -15.78 18.55
N GLU A 661 25.08 -17.07 18.24
CA GLU A 661 26.34 -17.83 18.30
C GLU A 661 27.18 -17.73 17.00
N ILE A 662 26.86 -16.81 16.08
CA ILE A 662 27.64 -16.65 14.85
C ILE A 662 29.12 -16.37 15.19
N PRO A 663 30.08 -17.04 14.51
CA PRO A 663 31.49 -16.74 14.67
C PRO A 663 31.77 -15.27 14.37
N GLU A 664 32.52 -14.62 15.26
CA GLU A 664 32.82 -13.18 15.17
C GLU A 664 33.43 -12.79 13.81
N ALA A 665 34.30 -13.65 13.26
CA ALA A 665 34.91 -13.43 11.96
C ALA A 665 33.87 -13.43 10.82
N LEU A 666 32.84 -14.29 10.89
CA LEU A 666 31.76 -14.33 9.89
C LEU A 666 30.81 -13.13 10.01
N GLU A 667 30.51 -12.69 11.23
CA GLU A 667 29.76 -11.46 11.47
C GLU A 667 30.49 -10.24 10.88
N LYS A 668 31.78 -10.08 11.20
CA LYS A 668 32.61 -8.99 10.68
C LYS A 668 32.69 -9.01 9.15
N PHE A 669 32.79 -10.19 8.56
CA PHE A 669 32.78 -10.36 7.11
C PHE A 669 31.47 -9.85 6.49
N LEU A 670 30.31 -10.28 6.99
CA LEU A 670 29.00 -9.85 6.48
C LEU A 670 28.78 -8.33 6.63
N LEU A 671 29.11 -7.78 7.80
CA LEU A 671 28.96 -6.35 8.07
C LEU A 671 29.90 -5.50 7.21
N LYS A 672 31.12 -5.96 6.95
CA LYS A 672 32.07 -5.26 6.08
C LYS A 672 31.64 -5.23 4.61
N LEU A 673 31.01 -6.30 4.11
CA LEU A 673 30.39 -6.28 2.78
C LEU A 673 29.30 -5.21 2.67
N LEU A 674 28.52 -5.04 3.75
CA LEU A 674 27.37 -4.15 3.85
C LEU A 674 27.69 -2.74 4.37
N ALA A 675 28.96 -2.35 4.41
CA ALA A 675 29.35 -1.01 4.86
C ALA A 675 28.73 0.08 3.96
N GLN A 676 28.26 1.17 4.57
CA GLN A 676 27.56 2.24 3.85
C GLN A 676 28.48 2.96 2.86
N ALA A 677 29.69 3.34 3.28
CA ALA A 677 30.69 3.94 2.40
C ALA A 677 31.37 2.85 1.55
N PRO A 678 31.48 2.99 0.22
CA PRO A 678 32.12 2.00 -0.64
C PRO A 678 33.56 1.67 -0.23
N ASP A 679 34.33 2.66 0.23
CA ASP A 679 35.74 2.50 0.60
C ASP A 679 35.96 1.64 1.85
N ASP A 680 34.95 1.53 2.70
CA ASP A 680 34.97 0.67 3.90
C ASP A 680 34.72 -0.81 3.57
N ARG A 681 34.27 -1.10 2.33
CA ARG A 681 34.05 -2.47 1.83
C ARG A 681 35.36 -3.07 1.31
N TYR A 682 35.33 -4.36 0.96
CA TYR A 682 36.39 -4.97 0.15
C TYR A 682 36.47 -4.31 -1.22
N ALA A 683 37.68 -4.19 -1.77
CA ALA A 683 37.89 -3.48 -3.03
C ALA A 683 37.43 -4.29 -4.24
N THR A 684 37.56 -5.61 -4.18
CA THR A 684 37.30 -6.52 -5.31
C THR A 684 36.66 -7.83 -4.86
N GLY A 685 36.14 -8.59 -5.84
CA GLY A 685 35.56 -9.91 -5.59
C GLY A 685 36.62 -10.92 -5.15
N ALA A 686 37.87 -10.76 -5.60
CA ALA A 686 38.98 -11.61 -5.21
C ALA A 686 39.32 -11.49 -3.71
N GLU A 687 39.23 -10.29 -3.15
CA GLU A 687 39.39 -10.10 -1.69
C GLU A 687 38.26 -10.78 -0.91
N VAL A 688 37.02 -10.67 -1.39
CA VAL A 688 35.86 -11.33 -0.78
C VAL A 688 36.00 -12.85 -0.85
N GLU A 689 36.42 -13.40 -1.98
CA GLU A 689 36.67 -14.83 -2.15
C GLU A 689 37.77 -15.33 -1.20
N ALA A 690 38.91 -14.63 -1.13
CA ALA A 690 40.02 -14.99 -0.25
C ALA A 690 39.60 -15.02 1.23
N GLU A 691 38.84 -14.02 1.69
CA GLU A 691 38.33 -13.97 3.06
C GLU A 691 37.30 -15.08 3.31
N CYS A 692 36.37 -15.31 2.38
CA CYS A 692 35.39 -16.40 2.46
C CYS A 692 36.05 -17.79 2.54
N GLU A 693 37.15 -18.00 1.81
CA GLU A 693 37.96 -19.21 1.89
C GLU A 693 38.68 -19.34 3.24
N ALA A 694 39.22 -18.26 3.79
CA ALA A 694 39.85 -18.25 5.11
C ALA A 694 38.85 -18.64 6.22
N LEU A 695 37.62 -18.10 6.16
CA LEU A 695 36.53 -18.40 7.09
C LEU A 695 36.11 -19.87 7.08
N THR A 696 36.27 -20.59 5.96
CA THR A 696 35.91 -22.01 5.88
C THR A 696 36.63 -22.84 6.94
N LYS A 697 37.90 -22.56 7.21
CA LYS A 697 38.66 -23.30 8.22
C LYS A 697 38.08 -23.05 9.61
N GLN A 698 37.60 -21.85 9.92
CA GLN A 698 37.04 -21.49 11.22
C GLN A 698 35.61 -22.01 11.40
N VAL A 699 34.76 -21.91 10.37
CA VAL A 699 33.37 -22.37 10.39
C VAL A 699 33.27 -23.90 10.59
N PHE A 700 34.32 -24.66 10.24
CA PHE A 700 34.34 -26.12 10.39
C PHE A 700 35.43 -26.66 11.35
N ALA A 701 36.25 -25.83 12.00
CA ALA A 701 37.30 -26.30 12.92
C ALA A 701 36.80 -26.67 14.33
N ASP A 702 35.65 -26.15 14.79
CA ASP A 702 35.13 -26.41 16.14
C ASP A 702 34.21 -27.65 16.24
N SER A 703 34.56 -28.76 15.60
CA SER A 703 33.87 -30.05 15.83
C SER A 703 34.86 -31.20 16.02
N PRO A 704 35.16 -31.59 17.28
CA PRO A 704 35.98 -32.77 17.59
C PRO A 704 35.26 -34.10 17.37
N ASP A 705 33.93 -34.10 17.14
CA ASP A 705 33.16 -35.31 16.86
C ASP A 705 32.52 -35.25 15.46
N GLY A 706 32.79 -36.27 14.67
CA GLY A 706 32.29 -36.41 13.31
C GLY A 706 30.77 -36.19 13.19
N GLY A 707 30.41 -35.13 12.47
CA GLY A 707 29.29 -35.17 11.53
C GLY A 707 27.86 -34.97 12.04
N ARG A 708 27.57 -34.62 13.31
CA ARG A 708 26.16 -34.44 13.73
C ARG A 708 25.77 -33.24 14.62
N ARG A 709 26.66 -32.32 15.01
CA ARG A 709 26.26 -31.20 15.91
C ARG A 709 26.94 -29.85 15.65
N GLY A 710 27.01 -29.39 14.41
CA GLY A 710 27.13 -27.95 14.14
C GLY A 710 25.74 -27.32 14.12
N THR A 711 25.32 -26.66 15.20
CA THR A 711 24.02 -25.98 15.27
C THR A 711 24.03 -24.74 14.38
N GLY A 712 23.73 -24.93 13.09
CA GLY A 712 23.36 -23.83 12.21
C GLY A 712 22.05 -23.14 12.64
N PRO A 713 21.71 -21.97 12.10
CA PRO A 713 20.63 -21.09 12.59
C PRO A 713 19.21 -21.68 12.52
N LEU A 714 19.00 -22.82 11.85
CA LEU A 714 17.67 -23.40 11.57
C LEU A 714 17.04 -24.23 12.70
N ARG A 715 17.60 -24.26 13.92
CA ARG A 715 16.90 -24.87 15.07
C ARG A 715 16.06 -23.91 15.90
N MET A 716 16.13 -22.59 15.70
CA MET A 716 15.66 -21.64 16.71
C MET A 716 14.68 -20.55 16.27
N ALA A 717 14.21 -20.47 15.02
CA ALA A 717 13.21 -19.44 14.67
C ALA A 717 12.35 -19.78 13.46
N VAL A 718 11.19 -20.41 13.67
CA VAL A 718 9.92 -20.17 12.95
C VAL A 718 8.78 -20.65 13.86
N PRO A 719 7.85 -19.79 14.35
CA PRO A 719 6.54 -20.24 14.85
C PRO A 719 5.67 -20.70 13.68
N ASP A 720 4.85 -21.73 13.90
CA ASP A 720 3.95 -22.35 12.91
C ASP A 720 3.01 -21.37 12.18
#